data_AF-A0A974WFG2-F1
#
_entry.id   AF-A0A974WFG2-F1
#
_cell.length_a   1.000
_cell.length_b   1.000
_cell.length_c   1.000
_cell.angle_alpha   90.00
_cell.angle_beta   90.00
_cell.angle_gamma   90.00
#
_symmetry.space_group_name_H-M   'P 1'
#
loop_
_entity.id
_entity.type
_entity.pdbx_description
1 polymer ?
#
loop_
_entity_poly.entity_id
_entity_poly.type
_entity_poly.pdbx_seq_one_letter_code
_entity_poly.pdbx_strand_id
1 'polypeptide(L)'
;MLSFKGCTLIFLLSISVLAHAQIKLIENKGQYPEQFEFVGNIPGGRVFFSKSGLMYEFTDFDYHKHHTNDAIEQSLDESGSNMVNGHAYNWSFINANPYTTVTGYQPEPTLHSYFFGDKSNWVSGAREFNEIVFQDIYAEIDYRYAKTEGTIRYDFIVHPNGTPEDIRIALGGLSESFIDGSGNLNLITSVSKVVETKPYTYQIIDGQKVEVRSLFHLENNILSFDLIDKYDPCYDLIIDPTLIFSTYSGSTADNWGNTATFDSNSNLYSGGITNHYSGGNFPASSGAYQISSAGFWDVAIIKYDSLGQNALYATYLGGEHSEVPQSMVVNGNNELLIMGVTSSTSFPTNNAFSSTFNGGEKSLAFGSEGDNLFFENGTDIFISKLSADGQNLLSSTFIGGSDNDGLMSVGDPLTANYGDQSRGDIFIRSNGNVLVASKTLSSDFPVLNALQPFNASDTTDAVLFELSPDLNTLNFSSYFGGTDMDAAYTVKESSTGKIIFGGGTQSSNIANNHTNFSSTSFGNIDGWLAIIDGTTYALDTGFYIGTGQYDQLYFVDLDIDDNIYTYGQSAGSFPVVGGVFTSGGGQFIQKWNSDLTTLIASTKFGAPGDAPDISPTAFLVNDCDNIYISGWGGGTNGTPYIGGGTTNMPITNDAFQSVTSGSDFYLMTISSDLSSLLYATYLGGNQSNTHVDGGTSRFDKRGFVYHAVCAGCGGVSDFPTTEGAWSNTNNSPNCNNAAFKFDLATLRARIRTNSITLDKPGIENICFPDEIAFQNLSIGGVDYEWDLGDGTFINTSDTATFFHQYKRAGFYRVTLKAIDPTTCIGEDITSVNVRVNTPAFTVIDNQAICEGSSIELNANGGVNYFWISRDATFQSEEKSPEVSPEATTVYNVTITDDLGCNATDTVRVEVVPSVDVDFDYQKETDCFSRSVLGLKNTSEMNEGDVYQWSLGDGNTSDLEEFLYNYQEDGTYEVKLIGRKEFCVYEKSELIDISTIKVPNVFTPNDDGDNDVFEIVSGTQVDLKVYNRWGRLVYENEDYQDTWDGATEPAGLYYFEAIITDETTCKGWVHLLK
;
A
#
# COMPACT_ATOMS: atom_id res chain seq x y z
N MET A 1 -56.02 -25.11 47.33
CA MET A 1 -54.93 -24.37 48.01
C MET A 1 -53.78 -24.27 47.03
N LEU A 2 -53.22 -23.06 46.90
CA LEU A 2 -52.07 -22.58 46.12
C LEU A 2 -51.15 -23.63 45.45
N SER A 3 -50.51 -23.41 44.30
CA SER A 3 -50.58 -22.41 43.22
C SER A 3 -49.56 -22.86 42.15
N PHE A 4 -50.03 -22.98 40.91
CA PHE A 4 -49.37 -22.84 39.59
C PHE A 4 -47.92 -23.31 39.33
N LYS A 5 -47.78 -24.18 38.30
CA LYS A 5 -46.83 -24.02 37.18
C LYS A 5 -47.44 -24.61 35.91
N GLY A 6 -47.60 -23.78 34.88
CA GLY A 6 -48.01 -24.15 33.53
C GLY A 6 -46.78 -24.33 32.62
N CYS A 7 -46.86 -25.34 31.75
CA CYS A 7 -45.96 -25.55 30.61
C CYS A 7 -46.40 -24.69 29.43
N THR A 8 -45.48 -23.90 28.87
CA THR A 8 -45.46 -23.59 27.44
C THR A 8 -44.00 -23.54 26.97
N LEU A 9 -43.69 -24.39 26.00
CA LEU A 9 -42.41 -24.49 25.29
C LEU A 9 -42.19 -23.24 24.41
N ILE A 10 -41.02 -22.62 24.51
CA ILE A 10 -40.47 -21.70 23.49
C ILE A 10 -39.06 -22.20 23.16
N PHE A 11 -38.82 -22.48 21.88
CA PHE A 11 -37.50 -22.79 21.31
C PHE A 11 -36.58 -21.57 21.48
N LEU A 12 -35.42 -21.75 22.09
CA LEU A 12 -34.29 -20.81 22.04
C LEU A 12 -33.11 -21.55 21.38
N LEU A 13 -32.85 -21.21 20.13
CA LEU A 13 -31.57 -21.49 19.46
C LEU A 13 -30.50 -20.66 20.20
N SER A 14 -29.57 -21.32 20.88
CA SER A 14 -28.33 -20.70 21.34
C SER A 14 -27.25 -20.95 20.28
N ILE A 15 -27.08 -20.00 19.37
CA ILE A 15 -25.91 -19.92 18.50
C ILE A 15 -24.81 -19.23 19.32
N SER A 16 -23.81 -19.98 19.77
CA SER A 16 -22.59 -19.43 20.36
C SER A 16 -21.56 -19.24 19.24
N VAL A 17 -21.51 -18.03 18.67
CA VAL A 17 -20.41 -17.60 17.80
C VAL A 17 -19.24 -17.19 18.70
N LEU A 18 -18.14 -17.94 18.65
CA LEU A 18 -16.85 -17.50 19.18
C LEU A 18 -16.30 -16.40 18.25
N ALA A 19 -16.43 -15.15 18.67
CA ALA A 19 -15.89 -14.01 17.93
C ALA A 19 -14.36 -13.97 18.07
N HIS A 20 -13.66 -14.34 17.00
CA HIS A 20 -12.25 -13.98 16.82
C HIS A 20 -12.15 -12.44 16.74
N ALA A 21 -11.11 -11.83 17.32
CA ALA A 21 -10.87 -10.41 17.16
C ALA A 21 -10.44 -10.13 15.70
N GLN A 22 -11.44 -9.87 14.85
CA GLN A 22 -11.25 -9.51 13.44
C GLN A 22 -10.58 -8.13 13.36
N ILE A 23 -9.58 -7.99 12.48
CA ILE A 23 -9.02 -6.69 12.10
C ILE A 23 -10.13 -5.88 11.42
N LYS A 24 -10.35 -4.65 11.89
CA LYS A 24 -11.40 -3.75 11.39
C LYS A 24 -10.79 -2.37 11.23
N LEU A 25 -11.00 -1.70 10.09
CA LEU A 25 -10.60 -0.32 9.86
C LEU A 25 -11.87 0.53 9.79
N ILE A 26 -12.14 1.33 10.81
CA ILE A 26 -13.44 1.99 11.00
C ILE A 26 -13.28 3.51 10.93
N GLU A 27 -14.12 4.19 10.15
CA GLU A 27 -14.12 5.66 10.06
C GLU A 27 -14.41 6.32 11.43
N ASN A 28 -13.73 7.41 11.74
CA ASN A 28 -14.03 8.22 12.91
C ASN A 28 -15.12 9.24 12.60
N LYS A 29 -16.31 9.03 13.16
CA LYS A 29 -17.44 9.98 13.10
C LYS A 29 -17.64 10.74 14.42
N GLY A 30 -16.60 10.77 15.26
CA GLY A 30 -16.59 11.45 16.56
C GLY A 30 -16.57 10.51 17.77
N GLN A 31 -16.40 9.19 17.56
CA GLN A 31 -16.25 8.24 18.67
C GLN A 31 -14.83 8.24 19.29
N TYR A 32 -13.85 8.83 18.59
CA TYR A 32 -12.48 9.06 19.04
C TYR A 32 -12.08 10.53 18.80
N PRO A 33 -10.99 11.05 19.41
CA PRO A 33 -10.55 12.44 19.22
C PRO A 33 -10.50 12.86 17.75
N GLU A 34 -10.91 14.11 17.47
CA GLU A 34 -11.13 14.63 16.12
C GLU A 34 -9.88 14.66 15.22
N GLN A 35 -8.70 14.54 15.82
CA GLN A 35 -7.43 14.44 15.10
C GLN A 35 -7.26 13.12 14.31
N PHE A 36 -8.06 12.10 14.60
CA PHE A 36 -8.02 10.81 13.93
C PHE A 36 -9.14 10.70 12.91
N GLU A 37 -8.81 10.27 11.70
CA GLU A 37 -9.73 10.04 10.58
C GLU A 37 -10.32 8.61 10.63
N PHE A 38 -9.50 7.63 11.05
CA PHE A 38 -9.89 6.22 11.18
C PHE A 38 -9.29 5.60 12.43
N VAL A 39 -9.87 4.49 12.87
CA VAL A 39 -9.31 3.62 13.92
C VAL A 39 -9.36 2.17 13.48
N GLY A 40 -8.21 1.51 13.57
CA GLY A 40 -8.00 0.10 13.27
C GLY A 40 -7.87 -0.74 14.53
N ASN A 41 -8.55 -1.89 14.59
CA ASN A 41 -8.25 -2.92 15.59
C ASN A 41 -7.16 -3.85 15.03
N ILE A 42 -6.08 -4.05 15.78
CA ILE A 42 -4.93 -4.87 15.39
C ILE A 42 -4.63 -5.92 16.47
N PRO A 43 -3.94 -7.03 16.18
CA PRO A 43 -3.56 -7.99 17.23
C PRO A 43 -2.81 -7.30 18.37
N GLY A 44 -3.29 -7.47 19.61
CA GLY A 44 -2.67 -6.88 20.81
C GLY A 44 -2.92 -5.39 21.05
N GLY A 45 -3.66 -4.69 20.16
CA GLY A 45 -3.79 -3.24 20.27
C GLY A 45 -4.75 -2.59 19.27
N ARG A 46 -4.53 -1.30 19.03
CA ARG A 46 -5.23 -0.48 18.04
C ARG A 46 -4.25 0.41 17.30
N VAL A 47 -4.62 0.83 16.11
CA VAL A 47 -3.93 1.87 15.34
C VAL A 47 -4.91 3.00 15.07
N PHE A 48 -4.47 4.23 15.24
CA PHE A 48 -5.25 5.43 14.97
C PHE A 48 -4.59 6.16 13.80
N PHE A 49 -5.39 6.53 12.80
CA PHE A 49 -4.93 7.17 11.57
C PHE A 49 -5.23 8.66 11.64
N SER A 50 -4.21 9.50 11.51
CA SER A 50 -4.34 10.97 11.40
C SER A 50 -3.65 11.44 10.13
N LYS A 51 -4.00 12.60 9.58
CA LYS A 51 -3.37 13.12 8.36
C LYS A 51 -1.84 13.23 8.43
N SER A 52 -1.30 13.39 9.64
CA SER A 52 0.13 13.55 9.89
C SER A 52 0.86 12.27 10.33
N GLY A 53 0.15 11.14 10.43
CA GLY A 53 0.77 9.89 10.91
C GLY A 53 -0.18 8.92 11.59
N LEU A 54 0.41 7.84 12.08
CA LEU A 54 -0.27 6.78 12.81
C LEU A 54 0.09 6.85 14.30
N MET A 55 -0.85 6.50 15.16
CA MET A 55 -0.58 6.23 16.57
C MET A 55 -0.96 4.78 16.85
N TYR A 56 -0.01 3.98 17.28
CA TYR A 56 -0.23 2.62 17.71
C TYR A 56 -0.41 2.59 19.22
N GLU A 57 -1.39 1.85 19.71
CA GLU A 57 -1.67 1.66 21.14
C GLU A 57 -1.72 0.16 21.44
N PHE A 58 -0.81 -0.32 22.29
CA PHE A 58 -0.74 -1.71 22.74
C PHE A 58 -1.04 -1.81 24.24
N THR A 59 -1.57 -2.94 24.66
CA THR A 59 -1.96 -3.21 26.06
C THR A 59 -1.52 -4.60 26.50
N ASP A 60 -1.07 -4.71 27.75
CA ASP A 60 -0.55 -5.91 28.41
C ASP A 60 -1.69 -6.87 28.83
N PHE A 61 -2.28 -7.61 27.88
CA PHE A 61 -3.45 -8.48 28.12
C PHE A 61 -3.12 -9.91 28.60
N ASP A 62 -1.85 -10.26 28.83
CA ASP A 62 -1.48 -11.61 29.28
C ASP A 62 -1.96 -11.95 30.71
N TYR A 63 -2.40 -10.96 31.50
CA TYR A 63 -2.76 -11.18 32.91
C TYR A 63 -4.20 -11.68 33.17
N HIS A 64 -5.12 -11.66 32.18
CA HIS A 64 -6.56 -11.94 32.45
C HIS A 64 -7.17 -13.16 31.74
N LYS A 65 -6.44 -13.92 30.93
CA LYS A 65 -6.95 -15.18 30.36
C LYS A 65 -7.16 -16.31 31.39
N HIS A 66 -6.72 -16.14 32.65
CA HIS A 66 -6.97 -17.11 33.73
C HIS A 66 -8.31 -16.95 34.45
N HIS A 67 -9.11 -15.92 34.17
CA HIS A 67 -10.44 -15.77 34.76
C HIS A 67 -11.42 -15.16 33.75
N THR A 68 -12.25 -16.01 33.12
CA THR A 68 -13.73 -15.90 33.12
C THR A 68 -14.36 -16.91 32.15
N ASN A 69 -14.50 -18.16 32.58
CA ASN A 69 -15.74 -18.90 32.37
C ASN A 69 -16.49 -18.78 33.69
N ASP A 70 -17.28 -17.72 33.84
CA ASP A 70 -18.50 -17.61 34.66
C ASP A 70 -18.79 -16.13 34.96
N ALA A 71 -20.06 -15.77 34.75
CA ALA A 71 -20.77 -14.54 35.12
C ALA A 71 -19.98 -13.41 35.82
N ILE A 72 -19.83 -12.27 35.13
CA ILE A 72 -19.75 -10.95 35.77
C ILE A 72 -20.83 -10.04 35.16
N GLU A 73 -22.09 -10.39 35.39
CA GLU A 73 -23.08 -9.37 35.77
C GLU A 73 -23.11 -9.39 37.31
N GLN A 74 -22.85 -8.24 37.95
CA GLN A 74 -22.80 -7.97 39.40
C GLN A 74 -21.41 -8.02 40.08
N SER A 75 -20.63 -6.94 39.92
CA SER A 75 -20.13 -6.12 41.03
C SER A 75 -19.21 -5.01 40.49
N LEU A 76 -19.78 -3.82 40.31
CA LEU A 76 -18.98 -2.59 40.33
C LEU A 76 -18.74 -2.27 41.81
N ASP A 77 -17.65 -2.79 42.36
CA ASP A 77 -17.16 -2.36 43.67
C ASP A 77 -16.27 -1.11 43.48
N GLU A 78 -16.69 -0.02 44.13
CA GLU A 78 -16.08 1.32 44.11
C GLU A 78 -14.75 1.39 44.89
N SER A 79 -13.79 0.48 44.65
CA SER A 79 -12.44 0.63 45.18
C SER A 79 -11.35 -0.09 44.39
N GLY A 80 -10.61 0.64 43.54
CA GLY A 80 -9.17 0.40 43.29
C GLY A 80 -8.75 -0.59 42.20
N SER A 81 -8.59 -0.06 40.98
CA SER A 81 -7.61 -0.42 39.92
C SER A 81 -7.45 -1.88 39.45
N ASN A 82 -8.27 -2.31 38.50
CA ASN A 82 -7.82 -3.21 37.41
C ASN A 82 -7.21 -2.34 36.29
N MET A 83 -6.05 -1.74 36.55
CA MET A 83 -5.31 -0.99 35.53
C MET A 83 -4.43 -1.96 34.74
N VAL A 84 -4.60 -1.98 33.42
CA VAL A 84 -3.73 -2.71 32.48
C VAL A 84 -2.68 -1.75 31.96
N ASN A 85 -1.41 -2.18 31.91
CA ASN A 85 -0.35 -1.36 31.34
C ASN A 85 -0.58 -1.22 29.83
N GLY A 86 -0.54 0.02 29.35
CA GLY A 86 -0.61 0.31 27.92
C GLY A 86 0.60 1.13 27.50
N HIS A 87 0.97 1.02 26.24
CA HIS A 87 2.01 1.84 25.62
C HIS A 87 1.54 2.29 24.25
N ALA A 88 1.59 3.59 24.01
CA ALA A 88 1.31 4.17 22.71
C ALA A 88 2.58 4.77 22.11
N TYR A 89 2.79 4.55 20.82
CA TYR A 89 3.87 5.17 20.07
C TYR A 89 3.34 5.76 18.76
N ASN A 90 4.05 6.75 18.24
CA ASN A 90 3.70 7.51 17.05
C ASN A 90 4.62 7.17 15.89
N TRP A 91 4.01 7.11 14.70
CA TRP A 91 4.63 7.02 13.38
C TRP A 91 4.25 8.29 12.63
N SER A 92 5.06 9.34 12.73
CA SER A 92 4.73 10.67 12.23
C SER A 92 5.41 10.96 10.90
N PHE A 93 4.65 11.23 9.85
CA PHE A 93 5.17 11.56 8.53
C PHE A 93 5.75 12.99 8.54
N ILE A 94 7.07 13.14 8.43
CA ILE A 94 7.79 14.42 8.50
C ILE A 94 7.66 15.12 7.16
N ASN A 95 7.18 16.38 7.16
CA ASN A 95 6.89 17.14 5.95
C ASN A 95 5.79 16.52 5.08
N ALA A 96 4.95 15.66 5.66
CA ALA A 96 3.75 15.20 4.98
C ALA A 96 2.88 16.38 4.52
N ASN A 97 2.23 16.21 3.37
CA ASN A 97 1.31 17.18 2.83
C ASN A 97 0.17 17.44 3.84
N PRO A 98 0.02 18.65 4.40
CA PRO A 98 -1.04 18.93 5.38
C PRO A 98 -2.45 18.84 4.77
N TYR A 99 -2.54 18.81 3.44
CA TYR A 99 -3.78 18.67 2.68
C TYR A 99 -4.05 17.23 2.22
N THR A 100 -3.24 16.25 2.63
CA THR A 100 -3.49 14.81 2.38
C THR A 100 -4.92 14.43 2.71
N THR A 101 -5.51 13.66 1.81
CA THR A 101 -6.83 13.07 2.00
C THR A 101 -6.66 11.63 2.45
N VAL A 102 -7.21 11.29 3.62
CA VAL A 102 -7.24 9.92 4.14
C VAL A 102 -8.60 9.34 3.80
N THR A 103 -8.64 8.35 2.92
CA THR A 103 -9.89 7.79 2.39
C THR A 103 -9.95 6.30 2.65
N GLY A 104 -11.11 5.82 3.12
CA GLY A 104 -11.41 4.39 3.23
C GLY A 104 -11.90 3.83 1.90
N TYR A 105 -11.34 2.69 1.49
CA TYR A 105 -11.69 1.95 0.27
C TYR A 105 -12.25 0.56 0.62
N GLN A 106 -13.01 -0.02 -0.31
CA GLN A 106 -13.66 -1.32 -0.13
C GLN A 106 -14.51 -1.37 1.18
N PRO A 107 -15.59 -0.58 1.30
CA PRO A 107 -16.40 -0.56 2.50
C PRO A 107 -17.06 -1.92 2.76
N GLU A 108 -16.93 -2.41 3.97
CA GLU A 108 -17.60 -3.63 4.43
C GLU A 108 -19.10 -3.37 4.63
N PRO A 109 -19.98 -4.38 4.42
CA PRO A 109 -21.42 -4.23 4.62
C PRO A 109 -21.81 -3.91 6.07
N THR A 110 -20.92 -4.24 7.01
CA THR A 110 -21.15 -4.09 8.45
C THR A 110 -21.02 -2.64 8.88
N LEU A 111 -22.02 -2.14 9.60
CA LEU A 111 -22.02 -0.81 10.22
C LEU A 111 -21.82 -0.92 11.72
N HIS A 112 -20.98 -0.05 12.28
CA HIS A 112 -20.67 0.00 13.70
C HIS A 112 -21.37 1.18 14.36
N SER A 113 -21.87 0.96 15.59
CA SER A 113 -22.49 2.00 16.41
C SER A 113 -21.89 1.96 17.81
N TYR A 114 -21.58 3.15 18.33
CA TYR A 114 -20.83 3.35 19.57
C TYR A 114 -21.69 4.19 20.54
N PHE A 115 -22.11 3.57 21.63
CA PHE A 115 -23.00 4.17 22.65
C PHE A 115 -22.34 4.14 24.04
N PHE A 116 -21.18 4.79 24.17
CA PHE A 116 -20.46 4.89 25.44
C PHE A 116 -20.13 6.35 25.78
N GLY A 117 -20.07 6.68 27.07
CA GLY A 117 -19.89 8.06 27.55
C GLY A 117 -21.14 8.93 27.42
N ASP A 118 -20.94 10.25 27.34
CA ASP A 118 -22.04 11.22 27.20
C ASP A 118 -22.83 11.00 25.91
N LYS A 119 -24.16 11.18 26.00
CA LYS A 119 -25.08 10.98 24.88
C LYS A 119 -24.78 11.85 23.66
N SER A 120 -24.08 12.99 23.85
CA SER A 120 -23.60 13.85 22.76
C SER A 120 -22.51 13.19 21.90
N ASN A 121 -21.83 12.18 22.42
CA ASN A 121 -20.70 11.50 21.76
C ASN A 121 -21.12 10.16 21.15
N TRP A 122 -22.42 9.84 21.19
CA TRP A 122 -22.95 8.62 20.58
C TRP A 122 -22.94 8.74 19.07
N VAL A 123 -22.34 7.75 18.42
CA VAL A 123 -22.17 7.69 16.98
C VAL A 123 -22.84 6.44 16.45
N SER A 124 -23.62 6.57 15.37
CA SER A 124 -24.21 5.44 14.66
C SER A 124 -23.82 5.41 13.19
N GLY A 125 -23.67 4.22 12.64
CA GLY A 125 -23.40 4.01 11.22
C GLY A 125 -22.01 4.45 10.80
N ALA A 126 -20.99 4.14 11.60
CA ALA A 126 -19.60 4.21 11.17
C ALA A 126 -19.29 2.99 10.29
N ARG A 127 -18.83 3.24 9.06
CA ARG A 127 -18.44 2.21 8.10
C ARG A 127 -17.08 1.61 8.45
N GLU A 128 -16.99 0.31 8.20
CA GLU A 128 -15.73 -0.41 8.14
C GLU A 128 -15.24 -0.47 6.68
N PHE A 129 -13.92 -0.52 6.50
CA PHE A 129 -13.23 -0.55 5.21
C PHE A 129 -12.16 -1.65 5.24
N ASN A 130 -11.85 -2.25 4.09
CA ASN A 130 -10.71 -3.17 3.99
C ASN A 130 -9.38 -2.43 3.73
N GLU A 131 -9.44 -1.16 3.33
CA GLU A 131 -8.25 -0.39 2.99
C GLU A 131 -8.41 1.08 3.39
N ILE A 132 -7.33 1.71 3.83
CA ILE A 132 -7.19 3.15 4.05
C ILE A 132 -6.03 3.63 3.19
N VAL A 133 -6.26 4.64 2.34
CA VAL A 133 -5.20 5.27 1.54
C VAL A 133 -5.06 6.73 1.94
N PHE A 134 -3.81 7.11 2.18
CA PHE A 134 -3.35 8.48 2.34
C PHE A 134 -2.87 8.93 0.98
N GLN A 135 -3.69 9.74 0.31
CA GLN A 135 -3.38 10.23 -1.02
C GLN A 135 -2.44 11.42 -0.95
N ASP A 136 -1.37 11.36 -1.74
CA ASP A 136 -0.35 12.41 -1.84
C ASP A 136 0.17 12.77 -0.43
N ILE A 137 0.55 11.75 0.36
CA ILE A 137 1.12 11.94 1.70
C ILE A 137 2.46 12.69 1.62
N TYR A 138 3.20 12.45 0.56
CA TYR A 138 4.24 13.33 0.03
C TYR A 138 3.92 13.58 -1.45
N ALA A 139 4.52 14.61 -2.05
CA ALA A 139 4.28 14.94 -3.45
C ALA A 139 4.50 13.71 -4.36
N GLU A 140 3.43 13.26 -5.03
CA GLU A 140 3.39 12.08 -5.89
C GLU A 140 3.72 10.76 -5.17
N ILE A 141 3.41 10.67 -3.86
CA ILE A 141 3.57 9.45 -3.06
C ILE A 141 2.31 9.18 -2.25
N ASP A 142 1.71 8.02 -2.49
CA ASP A 142 0.59 7.50 -1.71
C ASP A 142 1.08 6.54 -0.61
N TYR A 143 0.38 6.54 0.52
CA TYR A 143 0.56 5.52 1.56
C TYR A 143 -0.73 4.71 1.74
N ARG A 144 -0.65 3.43 1.42
CA ARG A 144 -1.76 2.49 1.43
C ARG A 144 -1.66 1.57 2.63
N TYR A 145 -2.75 1.37 3.37
CA TYR A 145 -2.83 0.50 4.54
C TYR A 145 -4.04 -0.44 4.40
N ALA A 146 -3.79 -1.72 4.15
CA ALA A 146 -4.82 -2.68 3.76
C ALA A 146 -4.87 -3.91 4.68
N LYS A 147 -6.08 -4.36 4.96
CA LYS A 147 -6.36 -5.60 5.68
C LYS A 147 -6.15 -6.79 4.72
N THR A 148 -5.37 -7.76 5.17
CA THR A 148 -5.17 -9.07 4.54
C THR A 148 -5.47 -10.14 5.58
N GLU A 149 -5.96 -11.33 5.21
CA GLU A 149 -6.56 -12.29 6.17
C GLU A 149 -5.70 -12.59 7.41
N GLY A 150 -6.01 -11.93 8.53
CA GLY A 150 -5.32 -12.06 9.83
C GLY A 150 -4.13 -11.12 10.05
N THR A 151 -3.73 -10.32 9.06
CA THR A 151 -2.60 -9.40 9.12
C THR A 151 -2.96 -8.03 8.55
N ILE A 152 -2.00 -7.11 8.58
CA ILE A 152 -2.13 -5.79 7.97
C ILE A 152 -0.90 -5.54 7.14
N ARG A 153 -1.11 -5.01 5.95
CA ARG A 153 -0.05 -4.65 5.01
C ARG A 153 -0.11 -3.17 4.72
N TYR A 154 1.04 -2.56 4.52
CA TYR A 154 1.11 -1.22 3.96
C TYR A 154 2.08 -1.14 2.79
N ASP A 155 1.78 -0.25 1.85
CA ASP A 155 2.59 0.03 0.68
C ASP A 155 2.89 1.53 0.62
N PHE A 156 4.12 1.91 0.29
CA PHE A 156 4.39 3.22 -0.29
C PHE A 156 4.38 3.06 -1.80
N ILE A 157 3.56 3.86 -2.46
CA ILE A 157 3.44 3.89 -3.92
C ILE A 157 4.04 5.21 -4.37
N VAL A 158 5.28 5.17 -4.88
CA VAL A 158 5.93 6.35 -5.44
C VAL A 158 5.58 6.42 -6.92
N HIS A 159 4.75 7.39 -7.29
CA HIS A 159 4.35 7.63 -8.67
C HIS A 159 5.49 8.26 -9.48
N PRO A 160 5.40 8.28 -10.83
CA PRO A 160 6.38 8.99 -11.65
C PRO A 160 6.54 10.45 -11.19
N ASN A 161 7.80 10.88 -11.05
CA ASN A 161 8.22 12.17 -10.46
C ASN A 161 8.12 12.29 -8.93
N GLY A 162 7.56 11.29 -8.24
CA GLY A 162 7.68 11.16 -6.79
C GLY A 162 9.13 10.90 -6.38
N THR A 163 9.52 11.48 -5.25
CA THR A 163 10.89 11.38 -4.73
C THR A 163 10.88 10.47 -3.50
N PRO A 164 11.29 9.18 -3.61
CA PRO A 164 11.28 8.23 -2.49
C PRO A 164 12.04 8.75 -1.25
N GLU A 165 13.04 9.62 -1.46
CA GLU A 165 13.80 10.26 -0.40
C GLU A 165 12.98 11.26 0.43
N ASP A 166 11.79 11.68 -0.01
CA ASP A 166 10.89 12.51 0.81
C ASP A 166 10.21 11.71 1.91
N ILE A 167 10.17 10.38 1.80
CA ILE A 167 9.60 9.51 2.83
C ILE A 167 10.49 9.56 4.06
N ARG A 168 10.02 10.28 5.08
CA ARG A 168 10.71 10.49 6.36
C ARG A 168 9.70 10.33 7.49
N ILE A 169 9.90 9.36 8.36
CA ILE A 169 8.96 9.04 9.43
C ILE A 169 9.63 9.23 10.79
N ALA A 170 9.16 10.17 11.59
CA ALA A 170 9.57 10.30 12.97
C ALA A 170 8.87 9.26 13.85
N LEU A 171 9.67 8.44 14.53
CA LEU A 171 9.21 7.46 15.50
C LEU A 171 9.27 8.07 16.89
N GLY A 172 8.11 8.18 17.54
CA GLY A 172 7.96 8.84 18.85
C GLY A 172 7.30 7.94 19.88
N GLY A 173 7.64 8.10 21.16
CA GLY A 173 7.00 7.36 22.26
C GLY A 173 7.59 5.97 22.53
N LEU A 174 8.47 5.47 21.66
CA LEU A 174 9.16 4.19 21.84
C LEU A 174 10.21 4.23 22.94
N SER A 175 10.41 3.11 23.62
CA SER A 175 11.53 2.88 24.53
C SER A 175 12.86 2.82 23.78
N GLU A 176 12.85 2.22 22.58
CA GLU A 176 13.99 2.08 21.70
C GLU A 176 13.51 1.84 20.25
N SER A 177 14.26 2.33 19.26
CA SER A 177 14.07 1.97 17.85
C SER A 177 15.42 1.81 17.16
N PHE A 178 15.61 0.72 16.44
CA PHE A 178 16.84 0.44 15.72
C PHE A 178 16.60 -0.47 14.51
N ILE A 179 17.50 -0.41 13.54
CA ILE A 179 17.56 -1.37 12.44
C ILE A 179 18.52 -2.48 12.86
N ASP A 180 18.07 -3.72 12.81
CA ASP A 180 18.93 -4.85 13.16
C ASP A 180 19.94 -5.18 12.05
N GLY A 181 20.89 -6.07 12.33
CA GLY A 181 21.95 -6.45 11.39
C GLY A 181 21.44 -7.16 10.14
N SER A 182 20.16 -7.52 10.13
CA SER A 182 19.51 -8.02 8.95
C SER A 182 18.99 -6.84 8.14
N GLY A 183 18.34 -5.85 8.74
CA GLY A 183 17.83 -4.63 8.09
C GLY A 183 16.34 -4.39 8.34
N ASN A 184 15.75 -5.13 9.29
CA ASN A 184 14.40 -4.89 9.79
C ASN A 184 14.39 -3.77 10.82
N LEU A 185 13.29 -3.01 10.85
CA LEU A 185 13.07 -1.97 11.83
C LEU A 185 12.39 -2.54 13.09
N ASN A 186 13.09 -2.47 14.22
CA ASN A 186 12.58 -2.91 15.52
C ASN A 186 12.08 -1.68 16.31
N LEU A 187 10.84 -1.72 16.79
CA LEU A 187 10.17 -0.68 17.57
C LEU A 187 9.80 -1.24 18.95
N ILE A 188 10.55 -0.85 19.98
CA ILE A 188 10.39 -1.39 21.34
C ILE A 188 9.43 -0.51 22.14
N THR A 189 8.38 -1.12 22.66
CA THR A 189 7.46 -0.49 23.63
C THR A 189 7.69 -1.08 25.02
N SER A 190 6.96 -0.59 26.04
CA SER A 190 7.03 -1.15 27.40
C SER A 190 6.16 -2.39 27.60
N VAL A 191 5.33 -2.76 26.62
CA VAL A 191 4.37 -3.87 26.73
C VAL A 191 4.45 -4.87 25.56
N SER A 192 5.06 -4.48 24.44
CA SER A 192 5.27 -5.32 23.27
C SER A 192 6.49 -4.86 22.44
N LYS A 193 6.84 -5.65 21.44
CA LYS A 193 7.81 -5.32 20.40
C LYS A 193 7.08 -5.36 19.06
N VAL A 194 7.21 -4.31 18.25
CA VAL A 194 6.74 -4.28 16.86
C VAL A 194 7.96 -4.35 15.96
N VAL A 195 7.90 -5.14 14.89
CA VAL A 195 9.01 -5.31 13.96
C VAL A 195 8.48 -5.22 12.54
N GLU A 196 9.04 -4.28 11.77
CA GLU A 196 8.76 -4.13 10.35
C GLU A 196 9.84 -4.84 9.55
N THR A 197 9.44 -5.77 8.67
CA THR A 197 10.37 -6.43 7.74
C THR A 197 10.92 -5.42 6.75
N LYS A 198 12.14 -5.63 6.26
CA LYS A 198 12.72 -4.78 5.22
C LYS A 198 11.77 -4.52 4.06
N PRO A 199 11.85 -3.33 3.45
CA PRO A 199 11.09 -3.04 2.25
C PRO A 199 11.56 -3.97 1.11
N TYR A 200 10.63 -4.70 0.49
CA TYR A 200 10.86 -5.26 -0.85
C TYR A 200 10.32 -4.24 -1.84
N THR A 201 11.16 -3.73 -2.72
CA THR A 201 10.73 -2.68 -3.65
C THR A 201 10.77 -3.21 -5.08
N TYR A 202 9.81 -2.82 -5.91
CA TYR A 202 9.72 -3.25 -7.30
C TYR A 202 8.98 -2.26 -8.18
N GLN A 203 9.16 -2.42 -9.50
CA GLN A 203 8.41 -1.73 -10.53
C GLN A 203 7.70 -2.75 -11.41
N ILE A 204 6.62 -2.34 -12.07
CA ILE A 204 5.97 -3.15 -13.10
C ILE A 204 6.28 -2.53 -14.46
N ILE A 205 7.34 -3.01 -15.10
CA ILE A 205 7.81 -2.54 -16.41
C ILE A 205 7.33 -3.52 -17.47
N ASP A 206 6.54 -3.05 -18.45
CA ASP A 206 5.98 -3.90 -19.52
C ASP A 206 5.20 -5.15 -19.02
N GLY A 207 4.63 -5.07 -17.82
CA GLY A 207 3.89 -6.18 -17.20
C GLY A 207 4.77 -7.18 -16.45
N GLN A 208 6.10 -6.98 -16.42
CA GLN A 208 7.03 -7.77 -15.61
C GLN A 208 7.37 -7.05 -14.31
N LYS A 209 7.41 -7.80 -13.21
CA LYS A 209 7.86 -7.31 -11.90
C LYS A 209 9.39 -7.21 -11.92
N VAL A 210 9.92 -6.00 -11.87
CA VAL A 210 11.36 -5.71 -11.81
C VAL A 210 11.68 -5.26 -10.39
N GLU A 211 12.42 -6.07 -9.65
CA GLU A 211 12.86 -5.72 -8.30
C GLU A 211 13.81 -4.52 -8.34
N VAL A 212 13.66 -3.64 -7.35
CA VAL A 212 14.58 -2.54 -7.03
C VAL A 212 14.98 -2.75 -5.58
N ARG A 213 16.22 -3.14 -5.29
CA ARG A 213 16.60 -3.42 -3.90
C ARG A 213 16.54 -2.16 -3.04
N SER A 214 15.99 -2.29 -1.85
CA SER A 214 15.82 -1.22 -0.87
C SER A 214 16.12 -1.69 0.55
N LEU A 215 16.51 -0.77 1.44
CA LEU A 215 16.72 -1.00 2.87
C LEU A 215 16.03 0.08 3.69
N PHE A 216 15.71 -0.22 4.95
CA PHE A 216 15.42 0.84 5.91
C PHE A 216 16.70 1.61 6.25
N HIS A 217 16.53 2.90 6.54
CA HIS A 217 17.55 3.77 7.07
C HIS A 217 16.98 4.49 8.29
N LEU A 218 17.66 4.43 9.43
CA LEU A 218 17.17 5.02 10.68
C LEU A 218 18.26 5.91 11.28
N GLU A 219 18.01 7.21 11.29
CA GLU A 219 18.89 8.20 11.91
C GLU A 219 18.10 9.09 12.86
N ASN A 220 18.51 9.19 14.13
CA ASN A 220 17.83 10.00 15.15
C ASN A 220 16.31 9.72 15.28
N ASN A 221 15.91 8.45 15.24
CA ASN A 221 14.51 7.98 15.22
C ASN A 221 13.70 8.48 14.02
N ILE A 222 14.36 8.91 12.94
CA ILE A 222 13.72 9.20 11.66
C ILE A 222 14.01 8.04 10.72
N LEU A 223 12.95 7.34 10.33
CA LEU A 223 12.97 6.25 9.37
C LEU A 223 12.85 6.78 7.94
N SER A 224 13.69 6.27 7.06
CA SER A 224 13.68 6.47 5.61
C SER A 224 14.01 5.18 4.86
N PHE A 225 13.98 5.25 3.54
CA PHE A 225 14.23 4.12 2.65
C PHE A 225 15.46 4.43 1.78
N ASP A 226 16.47 3.55 1.84
CA ASP A 226 17.65 3.62 0.98
C ASP A 226 17.42 2.70 -0.25
N LEU A 227 17.26 3.28 -1.43
CA LEU A 227 17.20 2.52 -2.68
C LEU A 227 18.62 2.20 -3.15
N ILE A 228 18.97 0.92 -3.16
CA ILE A 228 20.31 0.45 -3.57
C ILE A 228 20.43 0.44 -5.09
N ASP A 229 19.38 -0.02 -5.76
CA ASP A 229 19.35 -0.10 -7.22
C ASP A 229 18.71 1.15 -7.82
N LYS A 230 19.15 1.47 -9.04
CA LYS A 230 18.45 2.48 -9.84
C LYS A 230 17.11 1.91 -10.30
N TYR A 231 16.08 2.73 -10.20
CA TYR A 231 14.75 2.45 -10.73
C TYR A 231 14.47 3.37 -11.94
N ASP A 232 13.49 3.00 -12.75
CA ASP A 232 13.01 3.81 -13.87
C ASP A 232 11.94 4.79 -13.38
N PRO A 233 12.23 6.11 -13.29
CA PRO A 233 11.29 7.09 -12.74
C PRO A 233 10.02 7.27 -13.59
N CYS A 234 9.92 6.62 -14.76
CA CYS A 234 8.70 6.59 -15.56
C CYS A 234 7.65 5.58 -15.06
N TYR A 235 7.97 4.70 -14.11
CA TYR A 235 7.05 3.67 -13.58
C TYR A 235 6.87 3.80 -12.08
N ASP A 236 5.69 3.42 -11.56
CA ASP A 236 5.45 3.32 -10.12
C ASP A 236 6.51 2.43 -9.46
N LEU A 237 7.07 2.92 -8.37
CA LEU A 237 7.93 2.15 -7.47
C LEU A 237 7.09 1.71 -6.27
N ILE A 238 6.76 0.42 -6.23
CA ILE A 238 5.95 -0.19 -5.17
C ILE A 238 6.88 -0.83 -4.16
N ILE A 239 6.74 -0.43 -2.91
CA ILE A 239 7.46 -1.01 -1.78
C ILE A 239 6.52 -2.00 -1.06
N ASP A 240 6.63 -3.31 -1.35
CA ASP A 240 5.79 -4.45 -0.89
C ASP A 240 6.51 -5.83 -0.78
N PRO A 241 6.50 -6.55 0.37
CA PRO A 241 7.11 -7.89 0.52
C PRO A 241 6.24 -9.13 0.14
N THR A 242 6.79 -10.09 -0.65
CA THR A 242 6.28 -11.49 -0.88
C THR A 242 7.43 -12.52 -0.74
N LEU A 243 7.14 -13.73 -0.23
CA LEU A 243 7.88 -14.44 0.85
C LEU A 243 7.57 -13.78 2.19
N ILE A 244 6.67 -14.40 2.96
CA ILE A 244 6.23 -13.82 4.24
C ILE A 244 7.40 -13.88 5.21
N PHE A 245 8.02 -15.05 5.34
CA PHE A 245 9.32 -15.18 6.01
C PHE A 245 10.06 -16.47 5.66
N SER A 246 11.37 -16.45 5.88
CA SER A 246 12.22 -17.63 5.91
C SER A 246 13.37 -17.40 6.91
N THR A 247 13.62 -18.36 7.80
CA THR A 247 14.58 -18.22 8.91
C THR A 247 15.28 -19.53 9.20
N TYR A 248 16.54 -19.49 9.64
CA TYR A 248 17.19 -20.60 10.35
C TYR A 248 16.68 -20.68 11.79
N SER A 249 16.88 -21.80 12.47
CA SER A 249 16.56 -21.96 13.90
C SER A 249 17.51 -21.20 14.81
N GLY A 250 18.64 -20.73 14.29
CA GLY A 250 19.69 -20.08 15.08
C GLY A 250 20.48 -21.06 15.96
N SER A 251 20.21 -22.37 15.84
CA SER A 251 20.96 -23.42 16.55
C SER A 251 22.46 -23.32 16.30
N THR A 252 23.24 -23.45 17.36
CA THR A 252 24.71 -23.59 17.27
C THR A 252 25.15 -25.06 17.24
N ALA A 253 24.26 -25.97 17.65
CA ALA A 253 24.40 -27.41 17.46
C ALA A 253 23.88 -27.83 16.09
N ASP A 254 24.36 -28.98 15.59
CA ASP A 254 23.78 -29.61 14.40
C ASP A 254 22.28 -29.82 14.60
N ASN A 255 21.49 -29.32 13.67
CA ASN A 255 20.05 -29.27 13.77
C ASN A 255 19.42 -29.52 12.41
N TRP A 256 18.73 -30.65 12.29
CA TRP A 256 18.15 -31.17 11.05
C TRP A 256 16.66 -30.86 11.03
N GLY A 257 16.10 -30.63 9.84
CA GLY A 257 14.69 -30.26 9.65
C GLY A 257 13.86 -31.42 9.11
N ASN A 258 12.69 -31.67 9.70
CA ASN A 258 11.85 -32.82 9.37
C ASN A 258 10.42 -32.43 8.94
N THR A 259 9.67 -31.76 9.82
CA THR A 259 8.23 -31.55 9.67
C THR A 259 7.85 -30.14 10.13
N ALA A 260 6.81 -29.56 9.53
CA ALA A 260 6.26 -28.29 9.97
C ALA A 260 4.73 -28.27 9.94
N THR A 261 4.16 -27.43 10.78
CA THR A 261 2.71 -27.19 10.87
C THR A 261 2.44 -25.76 11.32
N PHE A 262 1.17 -25.40 11.47
CA PHE A 262 0.75 -24.05 11.82
C PHE A 262 -0.38 -24.04 12.85
N ASP A 263 -0.51 -22.94 13.61
CA ASP A 263 -1.68 -22.70 14.46
C ASP A 263 -2.70 -21.75 13.82
N SER A 264 -3.80 -21.51 14.53
CA SER A 264 -4.87 -20.60 14.12
C SER A 264 -4.43 -19.13 13.94
N ASN A 265 -3.28 -18.73 14.47
CA ASN A 265 -2.70 -17.39 14.28
C ASN A 265 -1.69 -17.36 13.13
N SER A 266 -1.59 -18.44 12.33
CA SER A 266 -0.58 -18.57 11.28
C SER A 266 0.87 -18.50 11.76
N ASN A 267 1.11 -18.85 13.03
CA ASN A 267 2.45 -19.09 13.53
C ASN A 267 2.95 -20.43 12.99
N LEU A 268 4.22 -20.49 12.62
CA LEU A 268 4.82 -21.71 12.10
C LEU A 268 5.49 -22.50 13.23
N TYR A 269 5.20 -23.79 13.31
CA TYR A 269 5.97 -24.74 14.11
C TYR A 269 6.90 -25.50 13.18
N SER A 270 8.20 -25.42 13.44
CA SER A 270 9.21 -26.23 12.78
C SER A 270 9.69 -27.31 13.75
N GLY A 271 9.63 -28.55 13.29
CA GLY A 271 10.05 -29.74 14.00
C GLY A 271 11.24 -30.37 13.32
N GLY A 272 12.25 -30.69 14.12
CA GLY A 272 13.51 -31.24 13.68
C GLY A 272 14.14 -32.12 14.74
N ILE A 273 15.41 -32.45 14.55
CA ILE A 273 16.25 -33.09 15.57
C ILE A 273 17.53 -32.31 15.78
N THR A 274 18.15 -32.44 16.95
CA THR A 274 19.42 -31.75 17.22
C THR A 274 20.39 -32.62 18.01
N ASN A 275 21.68 -32.48 17.70
CA ASN A 275 22.75 -33.22 18.33
C ASN A 275 23.75 -32.28 18.99
N HIS A 276 23.70 -32.20 20.33
CA HIS A 276 24.61 -31.34 21.09
C HIS A 276 26.05 -31.88 21.15
N TYR A 277 26.27 -33.18 20.92
CA TYR A 277 27.61 -33.79 20.90
C TYR A 277 28.45 -33.35 19.70
N SER A 278 27.81 -32.78 18.67
CA SER A 278 28.48 -32.09 17.56
C SER A 278 29.08 -30.72 17.96
N GLY A 279 28.79 -30.26 19.17
CA GLY A 279 29.19 -28.96 19.71
C GLY A 279 28.14 -27.88 19.48
N GLY A 280 27.86 -27.07 20.50
CA GLY A 280 26.82 -26.03 20.48
C GLY A 280 25.53 -26.45 21.20
N ASN A 281 24.49 -25.62 21.11
CA ASN A 281 23.16 -25.86 21.68
C ASN A 281 22.05 -25.39 20.71
N PHE A 282 20.90 -26.06 20.79
CA PHE A 282 19.64 -25.57 20.21
C PHE A 282 19.08 -24.46 21.12
N PRO A 283 18.42 -23.42 20.57
CA PRO A 283 18.08 -22.22 21.34
C PRO A 283 16.78 -22.40 22.13
N ALA A 284 16.70 -23.44 22.97
CA ALA A 284 15.53 -23.70 23.79
C ALA A 284 15.23 -22.53 24.76
N SER A 285 13.97 -22.14 24.83
CA SER A 285 13.50 -20.99 25.59
C SER A 285 13.53 -21.27 27.09
N SER A 286 13.87 -20.26 27.89
CA SER A 286 13.71 -20.36 29.34
C SER A 286 12.24 -20.56 29.71
N GLY A 287 11.93 -21.60 30.48
CA GLY A 287 10.56 -21.95 30.85
C GLY A 287 9.86 -22.92 29.89
N ALA A 288 10.46 -23.25 28.73
CA ALA A 288 9.96 -24.31 27.88
C ALA A 288 10.00 -25.68 28.59
N TYR A 289 9.19 -26.62 28.13
CA TYR A 289 9.03 -27.94 28.75
C TYR A 289 10.38 -28.64 29.01
N GLN A 290 11.24 -28.69 28.01
CA GLN A 290 12.59 -29.25 28.14
C GLN A 290 13.61 -28.28 27.50
N ILE A 291 14.55 -27.81 28.31
CA ILE A 291 15.51 -26.75 27.94
C ILE A 291 16.92 -27.26 27.67
N SER A 292 17.15 -28.55 27.87
CA SER A 292 18.43 -29.21 27.62
C SER A 292 18.20 -30.54 26.93
N SER A 293 19.09 -30.87 26.01
CA SER A 293 19.15 -32.19 25.39
C SER A 293 19.30 -33.28 26.46
N ALA A 294 18.54 -34.36 26.34
CA ALA A 294 18.61 -35.54 27.19
C ALA A 294 19.39 -36.68 26.53
N GLY A 295 19.52 -36.67 25.19
CA GLY A 295 20.02 -37.79 24.41
C GLY A 295 20.97 -37.39 23.30
N PHE A 296 21.19 -38.32 22.35
CA PHE A 296 22.11 -38.13 21.22
C PHE A 296 21.48 -37.26 20.13
N TRP A 297 20.23 -37.55 19.82
CA TRP A 297 19.37 -36.73 18.96
C TRP A 297 18.04 -36.57 19.65
N ASP A 298 17.74 -35.40 20.19
CA ASP A 298 16.40 -35.13 20.71
C ASP A 298 15.57 -34.40 19.66
N VAL A 299 14.24 -34.53 19.75
CA VAL A 299 13.33 -33.68 18.99
C VAL A 299 13.56 -32.23 19.37
N ALA A 300 13.66 -31.37 18.36
CA ALA A 300 13.80 -29.93 18.49
C ALA A 300 12.58 -29.26 17.87
N ILE A 301 11.76 -28.62 18.69
CA ILE A 301 10.58 -27.86 18.25
C ILE A 301 10.86 -26.38 18.45
N ILE A 302 10.57 -25.58 17.42
CA ILE A 302 10.57 -24.12 17.48
C ILE A 302 9.30 -23.58 16.87
N LYS A 303 8.62 -22.70 17.60
CA LYS A 303 7.46 -21.97 17.14
C LYS A 303 7.87 -20.55 16.79
N TYR A 304 7.71 -20.15 15.55
CA TYR A 304 7.91 -18.78 15.10
C TYR A 304 6.61 -18.01 15.08
N ASP A 305 6.67 -16.70 15.28
CA ASP A 305 5.54 -15.84 14.95
C ASP A 305 5.20 -15.91 13.45
N SER A 306 4.07 -15.32 13.06
CA SER A 306 3.58 -15.35 11.68
C SER A 306 4.50 -14.66 10.66
N LEU A 307 5.54 -13.95 11.12
CA LEU A 307 6.54 -13.21 10.33
C LEU A 307 7.96 -13.80 10.47
N GLY A 308 8.16 -14.88 11.22
CA GLY A 308 9.46 -15.55 11.35
C GLY A 308 10.55 -14.77 12.06
N GLN A 309 10.23 -13.65 12.70
CA GLN A 309 11.22 -12.74 13.29
C GLN A 309 11.54 -13.10 14.73
N ASN A 310 10.57 -13.66 15.45
CA ASN A 310 10.76 -14.11 16.82
C ASN A 310 10.43 -15.59 16.95
N ALA A 311 11.27 -16.33 17.68
CA ALA A 311 10.89 -17.62 18.23
C ALA A 311 10.01 -17.37 19.46
N LEU A 312 8.71 -17.67 19.35
CA LEU A 312 7.74 -17.58 20.44
C LEU A 312 8.09 -18.55 21.56
N TYR A 313 8.49 -19.78 21.20
CA TYR A 313 9.20 -20.67 22.08
C TYR A 313 10.02 -21.67 21.28
N ALA A 314 11.03 -22.26 21.92
CA ALA A 314 11.75 -23.43 21.43
C ALA A 314 11.94 -24.42 22.58
N THR A 315 11.78 -25.72 22.30
CA THR A 315 11.92 -26.77 23.31
C THR A 315 12.59 -27.99 22.70
N TYR A 316 13.30 -28.73 23.54
CA TYR A 316 13.61 -30.12 23.29
C TYR A 316 12.39 -30.99 23.61
N LEU A 317 12.37 -32.22 23.10
CA LEU A 317 11.51 -33.29 23.57
C LEU A 317 12.22 -34.63 23.32
N GLY A 318 12.74 -35.26 24.36
CA GLY A 318 13.48 -36.50 24.18
C GLY A 318 13.99 -37.14 25.46
N GLY A 319 14.65 -38.29 25.31
CA GLY A 319 15.16 -39.13 26.38
C GLY A 319 16.66 -39.38 26.25
N GLU A 320 17.19 -40.47 26.83
CA GLU A 320 18.64 -40.73 26.87
C GLU A 320 19.27 -41.11 25.51
N HIS A 321 18.46 -41.39 24.48
CA HIS A 321 18.89 -41.89 23.17
C HIS A 321 18.42 -40.98 22.02
N SER A 322 18.00 -41.54 20.89
CA SER A 322 17.64 -40.79 19.69
C SER A 322 16.14 -40.76 19.47
N GLU A 323 15.63 -39.62 19.02
CA GLU A 323 14.25 -39.35 18.66
C GLU A 323 14.16 -38.61 17.33
N VAL A 324 13.07 -38.84 16.59
CA VAL A 324 12.78 -38.13 15.33
C VAL A 324 11.29 -37.78 15.26
N PRO A 325 10.92 -36.50 15.06
CA PRO A 325 9.55 -36.13 14.75
C PRO A 325 9.25 -36.44 13.27
N GLN A 326 8.11 -37.06 13.00
CA GLN A 326 7.70 -37.47 11.66
C GLN A 326 6.54 -36.62 11.14
N SER A 327 5.59 -36.24 12.00
CA SER A 327 4.47 -35.42 11.57
C SER A 327 3.89 -34.62 12.74
N MET A 328 3.37 -33.42 12.45
CA MET A 328 2.79 -32.52 13.43
C MET A 328 1.47 -31.92 12.98
N VAL A 329 0.57 -31.71 13.94
CA VAL A 329 -0.72 -31.02 13.77
C VAL A 329 -1.07 -30.22 15.01
N VAL A 330 -1.82 -29.14 14.84
CA VAL A 330 -2.27 -28.28 15.94
C VAL A 330 -3.78 -28.41 16.08
N ASN A 331 -4.27 -28.59 17.30
CA ASN A 331 -5.71 -28.67 17.56
C ASN A 331 -6.37 -27.29 17.69
N GLY A 332 -7.70 -27.26 17.84
CA GLY A 332 -8.46 -26.00 18.00
C GLY A 332 -8.12 -25.17 19.25
N ASN A 333 -7.37 -25.72 20.21
CA ASN A 333 -6.87 -25.00 21.39
C ASN A 333 -5.44 -24.46 21.20
N ASN A 334 -4.90 -24.54 19.98
CA ASN A 334 -3.49 -24.26 19.65
C ASN A 334 -2.48 -25.17 20.37
N GLU A 335 -2.89 -26.36 20.81
CA GLU A 335 -1.98 -27.36 21.38
C GLU A 335 -1.32 -28.16 20.24
N LEU A 336 0.00 -28.32 20.30
CA LEU A 336 0.77 -29.01 19.28
C LEU A 336 0.79 -30.51 19.56
N LEU A 337 0.36 -31.32 18.61
CA LEU A 337 0.52 -32.77 18.61
C LEU A 337 1.69 -33.17 17.71
N ILE A 338 2.53 -34.05 18.21
CA ILE A 338 3.76 -34.52 17.57
C ILE A 338 3.71 -36.04 17.53
N MET A 339 3.84 -36.60 16.33
CA MET A 339 4.07 -38.02 16.10
C MET A 339 5.52 -38.23 15.68
N GLY A 340 6.16 -39.24 16.24
CA GLY A 340 7.53 -39.58 15.92
C GLY A 340 7.96 -40.93 16.46
N VAL A 341 9.25 -41.21 16.42
CA VAL A 341 9.86 -42.42 16.97
C VAL A 341 10.94 -42.08 18.00
N THR A 342 11.14 -42.97 18.96
CA THR A 342 12.15 -42.83 20.02
C THR A 342 12.86 -44.15 20.28
N SER A 343 14.15 -44.10 20.65
CA SER A 343 14.91 -45.24 21.20
C SER A 343 15.04 -45.20 22.73
N SER A 344 14.38 -44.24 23.36
CA SER A 344 14.58 -43.92 24.76
C SER A 344 13.52 -44.58 25.64
N THR A 345 13.96 -45.51 26.48
CA THR A 345 13.15 -45.99 27.62
C THR A 345 12.76 -44.86 28.58
N SER A 346 13.54 -43.78 28.59
CA SER A 346 13.32 -42.58 29.40
C SER A 346 12.57 -41.45 28.67
N PHE A 347 12.04 -41.69 27.46
CA PHE A 347 11.27 -40.66 26.75
C PHE A 347 10.10 -40.19 27.61
N PRO A 348 9.84 -38.87 27.71
CA PRO A 348 8.85 -38.35 28.63
C PRO A 348 7.44 -38.79 28.26
N THR A 349 6.74 -39.42 29.21
CA THR A 349 5.33 -39.77 29.12
C THR A 349 4.51 -39.03 30.17
N ASN A 350 3.27 -38.68 29.83
CA ASN A 350 2.33 -38.01 30.74
C ASN A 350 0.89 -38.34 30.32
N ASN A 351 -0.01 -38.66 31.25
CA ASN A 351 -1.38 -39.07 30.94
C ASN A 351 -1.46 -40.03 29.73
N ALA A 352 -0.70 -41.12 29.81
CA ALA A 352 -0.35 -41.97 28.67
C ALA A 352 -1.26 -43.20 28.56
N PHE A 353 -1.50 -43.67 27.33
CA PHE A 353 -2.06 -44.99 27.06
C PHE A 353 -1.06 -46.08 27.48
N SER A 354 0.20 -45.91 27.09
CA SER A 354 1.34 -46.70 27.52
C SER A 354 2.49 -45.80 27.93
N SER A 355 3.06 -46.08 29.11
CA SER A 355 4.31 -45.49 29.59
C SER A 355 5.51 -46.45 29.42
N THR A 356 5.33 -47.54 28.67
CA THR A 356 6.35 -48.57 28.48
C THR A 356 6.88 -48.49 27.06
N PHE A 357 8.19 -48.33 26.95
CA PHE A 357 8.97 -48.55 25.73
C PHE A 357 9.29 -50.04 25.59
N ASN A 358 8.91 -50.65 24.47
CA ASN A 358 9.13 -52.05 24.17
C ASN A 358 10.38 -52.26 23.30
N GLY A 359 10.65 -51.34 22.37
CA GLY A 359 11.89 -51.25 21.61
C GLY A 359 12.04 -52.34 20.55
N GLY A 360 13.28 -52.57 20.11
CA GLY A 360 13.57 -53.53 19.06
C GLY A 360 15.06 -53.68 18.80
N GLU A 361 15.42 -54.19 17.61
CA GLU A 361 16.82 -54.29 17.21
C GLU A 361 17.40 -52.91 16.85
N LYS A 362 18.69 -52.72 17.13
CA LYS A 362 19.40 -51.49 16.77
C LYS A 362 19.25 -51.19 15.27
N SER A 363 18.81 -49.97 14.95
CA SER A 363 18.56 -49.53 13.57
C SER A 363 19.20 -48.18 13.25
N LEU A 364 19.42 -47.94 11.95
CA LEU A 364 19.91 -46.66 11.40
C LEU A 364 18.75 -45.98 10.66
N ALA A 365 18.49 -44.72 10.99
CA ALA A 365 17.45 -43.95 10.29
C ALA A 365 17.92 -43.51 8.90
N PHE A 366 19.16 -42.98 8.81
CA PHE A 366 19.71 -42.40 7.59
C PHE A 366 21.21 -42.73 7.46
N GLY A 367 21.68 -42.93 6.22
CA GLY A 367 23.11 -42.98 5.89
C GLY A 367 23.87 -44.24 6.31
N SER A 368 25.19 -44.10 6.45
CA SER A 368 26.13 -45.16 6.88
C SER A 368 26.49 -45.01 8.36
N GLU A 369 27.12 -46.01 9.00
CA GLU A 369 27.49 -45.97 10.45
C GLU A 369 28.32 -44.73 10.88
N GLY A 370 28.80 -43.88 9.95
CA GLY A 370 29.45 -42.60 10.23
C GLY A 370 28.52 -41.39 10.37
N ASP A 371 27.25 -41.50 9.97
CA ASP A 371 26.23 -40.44 9.99
C ASP A 371 25.33 -40.53 11.24
N ASN A 372 25.92 -40.80 12.41
CA ASN A 372 25.47 -40.49 13.79
C ASN A 372 24.00 -40.60 14.28
N LEU A 373 22.95 -40.85 13.48
CA LEU A 373 21.55 -41.05 13.94
C LEU A 373 21.20 -42.54 13.97
N PHE A 374 21.41 -43.16 15.14
CA PHE A 374 21.10 -44.56 15.39
C PHE A 374 20.11 -44.70 16.56
N PHE A 375 19.25 -45.70 16.47
CA PHE A 375 18.31 -46.07 17.52
C PHE A 375 18.86 -47.32 18.23
N GLU A 376 19.63 -47.10 19.30
CA GLU A 376 20.40 -48.15 20.00
C GLU A 376 19.52 -49.28 20.55
N ASN A 377 18.34 -48.95 21.05
CA ASN A 377 17.38 -49.91 21.64
C ASN A 377 16.21 -50.22 20.70
N GLY A 378 16.38 -49.99 19.40
CA GLY A 378 15.27 -50.01 18.44
C GLY A 378 14.31 -48.84 18.62
N THR A 379 13.08 -48.95 18.09
CA THR A 379 12.11 -47.84 18.08
C THR A 379 10.70 -48.23 18.49
N ASP A 380 10.07 -47.37 19.28
CA ASP A 380 8.61 -47.29 19.43
C ASP A 380 8.11 -45.96 18.88
N ILE A 381 6.84 -45.92 18.46
CA ILE A 381 6.17 -44.66 18.12
C ILE A 381 5.83 -43.91 19.40
N PHE A 382 6.09 -42.60 19.44
CA PHE A 382 5.56 -41.71 20.46
C PHE A 382 4.52 -40.76 19.86
N ILE A 383 3.50 -40.45 20.66
CA ILE A 383 2.57 -39.34 20.40
C ILE A 383 2.60 -38.41 21.59
N SER A 384 2.94 -37.14 21.36
CA SER A 384 3.07 -36.10 22.40
C SER A 384 2.17 -34.92 22.09
N LYS A 385 1.65 -34.26 23.13
CA LYS A 385 0.86 -33.04 23.05
C LYS A 385 1.44 -31.96 23.97
N LEU A 386 1.91 -30.87 23.37
CA LEU A 386 2.44 -29.70 24.08
C LEU A 386 1.37 -28.61 24.20
N SER A 387 1.42 -27.84 25.29
CA SER A 387 0.61 -26.62 25.43
C SER A 387 1.00 -25.58 24.38
N ALA A 388 0.07 -24.65 24.09
CA ALA A 388 0.26 -23.64 23.04
C ALA A 388 1.47 -22.71 23.22
N ASP A 389 1.96 -22.58 24.45
CA ASP A 389 3.14 -21.83 24.86
C ASP A 389 4.40 -22.70 25.01
N GLY A 390 4.31 -24.01 24.77
CA GLY A 390 5.43 -24.95 24.84
C GLY A 390 5.95 -25.25 26.25
N GLN A 391 5.29 -24.77 27.31
CA GLN A 391 5.77 -24.94 28.69
C GLN A 391 5.42 -26.30 29.29
N ASN A 392 4.35 -26.95 28.82
CA ASN A 392 3.83 -28.17 29.43
C ASN A 392 3.66 -29.30 28.41
N LEU A 393 4.15 -30.49 28.75
CA LEU A 393 3.74 -31.74 28.11
C LEU A 393 2.40 -32.18 28.69
N LEU A 394 1.31 -31.89 27.99
CA LEU A 394 -0.06 -32.14 28.45
C LEU A 394 -0.40 -33.63 28.45
N SER A 395 0.07 -34.34 27.43
CA SER A 395 -0.03 -35.79 27.34
C SER A 395 1.07 -36.34 26.43
N SER A 396 1.57 -37.54 26.69
CA SER A 396 2.55 -38.23 25.87
C SER A 396 2.53 -39.73 26.15
N THR A 397 2.51 -40.54 25.11
CA THR A 397 2.40 -42.01 25.18
C THR A 397 3.32 -42.69 24.21
N PHE A 398 3.74 -43.91 24.55
CA PHE A 398 4.29 -44.87 23.59
C PHE A 398 3.16 -45.65 22.90
N ILE A 399 3.44 -46.16 21.71
CA ILE A 399 2.69 -47.24 21.06
C ILE A 399 3.66 -48.07 20.20
N GLY A 400 3.70 -49.37 20.48
CA GLY A 400 4.64 -50.30 19.85
C GLY A 400 4.62 -51.68 20.50
N GLY A 401 5.21 -52.67 19.84
CA GLY A 401 5.46 -54.04 20.28
C GLY A 401 6.96 -54.30 20.45
N SER A 402 7.39 -55.57 20.35
CA SER A 402 8.75 -55.99 20.71
C SER A 402 9.84 -55.76 19.65
N ASP A 403 9.49 -55.30 18.46
CA ASP A 403 10.40 -54.99 17.36
C ASP A 403 10.24 -53.53 16.92
N ASN A 404 11.05 -53.09 15.94
CA ASN A 404 11.08 -51.68 15.54
C ASN A 404 9.76 -51.19 14.93
N ASP A 405 9.17 -50.18 15.56
CA ASP A 405 7.93 -49.57 15.12
C ASP A 405 8.13 -48.12 14.68
N GLY A 406 7.36 -47.73 13.67
CA GLY A 406 7.37 -46.38 13.11
C GLY A 406 8.60 -46.02 12.30
N LEU A 407 9.53 -46.94 12.02
CA LEU A 407 10.75 -46.67 11.26
C LEU A 407 11.01 -47.80 10.24
N MET A 408 11.47 -47.44 9.04
CA MET A 408 12.02 -48.41 8.07
C MET A 408 13.54 -48.32 8.02
N SER A 409 14.19 -49.40 7.58
CA SER A 409 15.65 -49.48 7.48
C SER A 409 16.15 -48.85 6.19
N VAL A 410 17.38 -48.33 6.21
CA VAL A 410 18.04 -47.81 5.01
C VAL A 410 18.20 -48.93 3.96
N GLY A 411 17.69 -48.69 2.75
CA GLY A 411 17.76 -49.65 1.65
C GLY A 411 16.57 -50.61 1.60
N ASP A 412 15.60 -50.48 2.52
CA ASP A 412 14.32 -51.16 2.39
C ASP A 412 13.64 -50.72 1.07
N PRO A 413 12.94 -51.62 0.37
CA PRO A 413 12.40 -51.31 -0.96
C PRO A 413 11.41 -50.13 -0.99
N LEU A 414 10.74 -49.85 0.13
CA LEU A 414 9.82 -48.72 0.26
C LEU A 414 10.54 -47.38 0.60
N THR A 415 11.86 -47.40 0.83
CA THR A 415 12.68 -46.21 1.13
C THR A 415 13.31 -45.62 -0.14
N ALA A 416 12.45 -45.15 -1.03
CA ALA A 416 12.83 -44.72 -2.37
C ALA A 416 13.56 -43.36 -2.40
N ASN A 417 13.29 -42.50 -1.43
CA ASN A 417 13.93 -41.22 -1.22
C ASN A 417 14.61 -41.17 0.16
N TYR A 418 15.62 -40.32 0.26
CA TYR A 418 16.15 -39.93 1.57
C TYR A 418 15.02 -39.34 2.43
N GLY A 419 14.90 -39.82 3.67
CA GLY A 419 13.85 -39.40 4.60
C GLY A 419 12.63 -40.33 4.64
N ASP A 420 12.44 -41.21 3.66
CA ASP A 420 11.26 -42.09 3.58
C ASP A 420 11.17 -43.07 4.76
N GLN A 421 12.31 -43.38 5.40
CA GLN A 421 12.39 -44.18 6.63
C GLN A 421 11.47 -43.65 7.73
N SER A 422 11.33 -42.32 7.79
CA SER A 422 10.64 -41.58 8.82
C SER A 422 9.28 -41.03 8.37
N ARG A 423 8.58 -41.70 7.45
CA ARG A 423 7.22 -41.30 7.04
C ARG A 423 6.11 -41.80 7.95
N GLY A 424 5.13 -40.93 8.15
CA GLY A 424 3.90 -41.19 8.88
C GLY A 424 3.04 -39.94 8.87
N ASP A 425 1.77 -40.09 9.23
CA ASP A 425 0.83 -38.98 9.26
C ASP A 425 -0.01 -39.03 10.52
N ILE A 426 -0.20 -37.85 11.12
CA ILE A 426 -1.08 -37.63 12.26
C ILE A 426 -2.20 -36.70 11.81
N PHE A 427 -3.43 -37.04 12.15
CA PHE A 427 -4.63 -36.30 11.80
C PHE A 427 -5.54 -36.18 13.02
N ILE A 428 -6.15 -35.01 13.20
CA ILE A 428 -7.13 -34.77 14.25
C ILE A 428 -8.51 -34.90 13.62
N ARG A 429 -9.26 -35.90 14.06
CA ARG A 429 -10.64 -36.10 13.60
C ARG A 429 -11.55 -34.97 14.06
N SER A 430 -12.68 -34.83 13.39
CA SER A 430 -13.76 -33.89 13.74
C SER A 430 -14.28 -34.06 15.18
N ASN A 431 -14.16 -35.25 15.76
CA ASN A 431 -14.49 -35.55 17.16
C ASN A 431 -13.36 -35.25 18.16
N GLY A 432 -12.20 -34.79 17.68
CA GLY A 432 -11.00 -34.50 18.47
C GLY A 432 -10.04 -35.67 18.70
N ASN A 433 -10.41 -36.90 18.30
CA ASN A 433 -9.54 -38.06 18.42
C ASN A 433 -8.33 -37.94 17.48
N VAL A 434 -7.25 -38.60 17.84
CA VAL A 434 -5.96 -38.53 17.14
C VAL A 434 -5.77 -39.81 16.35
N LEU A 435 -5.81 -39.69 15.03
CA LEU A 435 -5.65 -40.78 14.09
C LEU A 435 -4.24 -40.77 13.50
N VAL A 436 -3.58 -41.93 13.46
CA VAL A 436 -2.19 -42.05 13.03
C VAL A 436 -2.05 -43.19 12.03
N ALA A 437 -1.41 -42.89 10.90
CA ALA A 437 -0.95 -43.86 9.91
C ALA A 437 0.57 -44.01 10.00
N SER A 438 1.04 -45.25 10.10
CA SER A 438 2.46 -45.57 10.24
C SER A 438 2.76 -47.00 9.75
N LYS A 439 3.85 -47.59 10.24
CA LYS A 439 4.32 -48.95 9.97
C LYS A 439 4.92 -49.59 11.22
N THR A 440 5.00 -50.92 11.24
CA THR A 440 5.47 -51.72 12.39
C THR A 440 6.21 -52.97 11.91
N LEU A 441 7.32 -53.35 12.55
CA LEU A 441 7.89 -54.70 12.41
C LEU A 441 7.34 -55.66 13.47
N SER A 442 6.86 -55.12 14.59
CA SER A 442 6.32 -55.91 15.69
C SER A 442 5.17 -56.81 15.25
N SER A 443 5.27 -58.09 15.62
CA SER A 443 4.16 -59.05 15.48
C SER A 443 3.12 -58.94 16.61
N ASP A 444 3.47 -58.22 17.68
CA ASP A 444 2.70 -57.99 18.89
C ASP A 444 2.35 -56.51 19.12
N PHE A 445 2.32 -55.70 18.06
CA PHE A 445 1.83 -54.32 18.09
C PHE A 445 0.43 -54.24 18.75
N PRO A 446 0.14 -53.20 19.58
CA PRO A 446 -1.13 -53.09 20.27
C PRO A 446 -2.31 -53.02 19.30
N VAL A 447 -3.20 -54.02 19.31
CA VAL A 447 -4.38 -54.08 18.45
C VAL A 447 -5.68 -53.96 19.24
N LEU A 448 -6.67 -53.24 18.68
CA LEU A 448 -8.00 -53.08 19.27
C LEU A 448 -9.03 -52.81 18.17
N ASN A 449 -10.14 -53.57 18.18
CA ASN A 449 -11.19 -53.46 17.15
C ASN A 449 -10.62 -53.57 15.71
N ALA A 450 -9.57 -54.37 15.54
CA ALA A 450 -8.72 -54.37 14.36
C ALA A 450 -9.41 -54.93 13.10
N LEU A 451 -9.12 -54.31 11.96
CA LEU A 451 -9.40 -54.84 10.62
C LEU A 451 -8.58 -56.11 10.35
N GLN A 452 -7.29 -56.03 10.69
CA GLN A 452 -6.32 -57.10 10.59
C GLN A 452 -5.67 -57.25 11.97
N PRO A 453 -5.97 -58.34 12.70
CA PRO A 453 -5.55 -58.50 14.10
C PRO A 453 -4.13 -59.07 14.27
N PHE A 454 -3.41 -59.35 13.19
CA PHE A 454 -2.05 -59.90 13.21
C PHE A 454 -1.22 -59.30 12.08
N ASN A 455 0.08 -59.16 12.29
CA ASN A 455 1.03 -58.84 11.22
C ASN A 455 1.02 -59.99 10.19
N ALA A 456 0.74 -59.67 8.93
CA ALA A 456 0.68 -60.65 7.85
C ALA A 456 2.04 -60.88 7.16
N SER A 457 3.02 -60.04 7.47
CA SER A 457 4.39 -60.00 6.94
C SER A 457 5.40 -60.57 7.94
N ASP A 458 6.56 -61.00 7.44
CA ASP A 458 7.78 -61.17 8.25
C ASP A 458 8.69 -59.92 8.21
N THR A 459 8.21 -58.86 7.55
CA THR A 459 8.83 -57.53 7.44
C THR A 459 7.86 -56.45 7.97
N THR A 460 7.98 -55.19 7.54
CA THR A 460 7.10 -54.12 8.03
C THR A 460 5.68 -54.33 7.50
N ASP A 461 4.68 -54.09 8.35
CA ASP A 461 3.27 -54.01 7.97
C ASP A 461 2.76 -52.59 8.27
N ALA A 462 1.77 -52.10 7.52
CA ALA A 462 1.20 -50.80 7.81
C ALA A 462 0.37 -50.87 9.11
N VAL A 463 0.31 -49.76 9.85
CA VAL A 463 -0.58 -49.64 11.01
C VAL A 463 -1.42 -48.38 10.93
N LEU A 464 -2.67 -48.51 11.37
CA LEU A 464 -3.60 -47.43 11.57
C LEU A 464 -4.17 -47.53 12.97
N PHE A 465 -4.04 -46.48 13.77
CA PHE A 465 -4.55 -46.46 15.13
C PHE A 465 -5.13 -45.10 15.53
N GLU A 466 -6.06 -45.12 16.47
CA GLU A 466 -6.76 -43.95 16.98
C GLU A 466 -6.65 -43.88 18.50
N LEU A 467 -6.19 -42.74 19.01
CA LEU A 467 -6.14 -42.40 20.42
C LEU A 467 -7.21 -41.36 20.77
N SER A 468 -7.63 -41.35 22.04
CA SER A 468 -8.44 -40.26 22.60
C SER A 468 -7.69 -38.91 22.55
N PRO A 469 -8.41 -37.77 22.64
CA PRO A 469 -7.78 -36.43 22.53
C PRO A 469 -6.73 -36.14 23.62
N ASP A 470 -6.77 -36.88 24.71
CA ASP A 470 -5.86 -36.81 25.86
C ASP A 470 -4.80 -37.92 25.86
N LEU A 471 -4.73 -38.72 24.78
CA LEU A 471 -3.73 -39.76 24.50
C LEU A 471 -3.65 -40.92 25.50
N ASN A 472 -4.63 -41.08 26.39
CA ASN A 472 -4.62 -42.14 27.41
C ASN A 472 -5.46 -43.39 27.07
N THR A 473 -6.25 -43.33 25.99
CA THR A 473 -7.14 -44.42 25.59
C THR A 473 -6.93 -44.76 24.12
N LEU A 474 -6.63 -46.02 23.82
CA LEU A 474 -6.66 -46.57 22.47
C LEU A 474 -8.11 -46.90 22.10
N ASN A 475 -8.63 -46.30 21.03
CA ASN A 475 -10.00 -46.50 20.55
C ASN A 475 -10.07 -47.54 19.41
N PHE A 476 -9.04 -47.55 18.58
CA PHE A 476 -8.87 -48.45 17.45
C PHE A 476 -7.38 -48.64 17.17
N SER A 477 -6.98 -49.84 16.77
CA SER A 477 -5.64 -50.10 16.24
C SER A 477 -5.63 -51.40 15.44
N SER A 478 -5.04 -51.34 14.25
CA SER A 478 -5.00 -52.44 13.31
C SER A 478 -3.70 -52.44 12.51
N TYR A 479 -3.24 -53.63 12.16
CA TYR A 479 -2.36 -53.82 11.01
C TYR A 479 -3.14 -53.58 9.70
N PHE A 480 -2.45 -53.39 8.59
CA PHE A 480 -3.06 -53.36 7.26
C PHE A 480 -2.00 -53.64 6.17
N GLY A 481 -2.06 -54.83 5.57
CA GLY A 481 -1.09 -55.20 4.53
C GLY A 481 -1.28 -56.62 4.03
N GLY A 482 -0.23 -57.16 3.45
CA GLY A 482 -0.14 -58.50 2.89
C GLY A 482 1.06 -59.28 3.43
N THR A 483 1.62 -60.16 2.60
CA THR A 483 2.69 -61.08 3.03
C THR A 483 4.11 -60.53 2.93
N ASP A 484 4.29 -59.40 2.28
CA ASP A 484 5.58 -58.74 2.08
C ASP A 484 5.54 -57.35 2.75
N MET A 485 6.43 -56.43 2.37
CA MET A 485 6.58 -55.14 3.05
C MET A 485 5.42 -54.18 2.74
N ASP A 486 4.80 -53.61 3.77
CA ASP A 486 3.71 -52.64 3.68
C ASP A 486 3.95 -51.45 4.62
N ALA A 487 3.54 -50.25 4.21
CA ALA A 487 3.59 -49.06 5.04
C ALA A 487 2.48 -48.06 4.69
N ALA A 488 1.93 -47.36 5.69
CA ALA A 488 1.01 -46.26 5.50
C ALA A 488 1.71 -44.92 5.79
N TYR A 489 1.51 -43.94 4.91
CA TYR A 489 2.17 -42.63 4.97
C TYR A 489 1.22 -41.47 5.14
N THR A 490 -0.09 -41.68 4.93
CA THR A 490 -1.06 -40.59 4.90
C THR A 490 -2.44 -41.03 5.40
N VAL A 491 -3.15 -40.12 6.06
CA VAL A 491 -4.52 -40.36 6.52
C VAL A 491 -5.36 -39.07 6.52
N LYS A 492 -6.66 -39.19 6.21
CA LYS A 492 -7.67 -38.13 6.23
C LYS A 492 -9.04 -38.65 6.68
N GLU A 493 -9.92 -37.74 7.09
CA GLU A 493 -11.33 -38.01 7.38
C GLU A 493 -12.22 -37.22 6.40
N SER A 494 -13.20 -37.88 5.80
CA SER A 494 -14.23 -37.23 4.97
C SER A 494 -15.30 -36.54 5.81
N SER A 495 -16.08 -35.65 5.20
CA SER A 495 -17.23 -35.00 5.87
C SER A 495 -18.28 -36.00 6.39
N THR A 496 -18.32 -37.20 5.82
CA THR A 496 -19.19 -38.31 6.23
C THR A 496 -18.60 -39.20 7.34
N GLY A 497 -17.39 -38.88 7.82
CA GLY A 497 -16.70 -39.63 8.87
C GLY A 497 -16.05 -40.93 8.37
N LYS A 498 -15.81 -41.08 7.06
CA LYS A 498 -14.98 -42.18 6.54
C LYS A 498 -13.51 -41.82 6.71
N ILE A 499 -12.68 -42.83 6.98
CA ILE A 499 -11.24 -42.67 7.10
C ILE A 499 -10.59 -43.17 5.81
N ILE A 500 -9.78 -42.32 5.19
CA ILE A 500 -9.06 -42.60 3.95
C ILE A 500 -7.57 -42.59 4.26
N PHE A 501 -6.85 -43.65 3.89
CA PHE A 501 -5.43 -43.81 4.19
C PHE A 501 -4.74 -44.63 3.11
N GLY A 502 -3.42 -44.46 3.00
CA GLY A 502 -2.65 -45.14 1.94
C GLY A 502 -1.15 -45.04 2.15
N GLY A 503 -0.41 -45.68 1.25
CA GLY A 503 1.05 -45.71 1.28
C GLY A 503 1.65 -46.61 0.19
N GLY A 504 2.76 -47.27 0.51
CA GLY A 504 3.50 -48.17 -0.38
C GLY A 504 3.39 -49.64 0.04
N THR A 505 3.53 -50.54 -0.92
CA THR A 505 3.45 -52.00 -0.72
C THR A 505 4.33 -52.76 -1.69
N GLN A 506 4.97 -53.83 -1.22
CA GLN A 506 5.52 -54.91 -2.04
C GLN A 506 4.59 -56.14 -2.10
N SER A 507 3.59 -56.17 -1.23
CA SER A 507 2.63 -57.25 -1.11
C SER A 507 1.75 -57.31 -2.35
N SER A 508 1.54 -58.51 -2.88
CA SER A 508 0.62 -58.77 -3.99
C SER A 508 -0.81 -59.12 -3.54
N ASN A 509 -1.04 -59.12 -2.23
CA ASN A 509 -2.22 -59.67 -1.56
C ASN A 509 -2.78 -58.79 -0.41
N ILE A 510 -2.57 -57.46 -0.44
CA ILE A 510 -3.22 -56.54 0.51
C ILE A 510 -4.74 -56.69 0.43
N ALA A 511 -5.43 -56.47 1.55
CA ALA A 511 -6.89 -56.52 1.61
C ALA A 511 -7.52 -55.53 0.62
N ASN A 512 -8.18 -56.06 -0.41
CA ASN A 512 -8.89 -55.28 -1.43
C ASN A 512 -10.24 -55.92 -1.74
N ASN A 513 -11.25 -55.08 -1.94
CA ASN A 513 -12.63 -55.46 -2.25
C ASN A 513 -13.24 -54.58 -3.35
N HIS A 514 -12.42 -53.76 -4.02
CA HIS A 514 -12.87 -52.91 -5.11
C HIS A 514 -13.08 -53.72 -6.40
N THR A 515 -14.13 -53.40 -7.17
CA THR A 515 -14.52 -54.20 -8.35
C THR A 515 -14.06 -53.64 -9.69
N ASN A 516 -13.72 -52.34 -9.78
CA ASN A 516 -13.45 -51.66 -11.05
C ASN A 516 -11.98 -51.22 -11.25
N PHE A 517 -11.13 -51.36 -10.24
CA PHE A 517 -9.71 -51.00 -10.26
C PHE A 517 -8.89 -52.20 -9.78
N SER A 518 -7.59 -52.19 -10.07
CA SER A 518 -6.77 -53.39 -9.93
C SER A 518 -6.77 -53.92 -8.50
N SER A 519 -7.21 -55.16 -8.37
CA SER A 519 -7.13 -55.99 -7.16
C SER A 519 -5.79 -56.74 -7.06
N THR A 520 -4.88 -56.51 -8.02
CA THR A 520 -3.57 -57.17 -8.13
C THR A 520 -2.47 -56.12 -8.25
N SER A 521 -1.30 -56.40 -7.68
CA SER A 521 -0.11 -55.56 -7.88
C SER A 521 0.24 -55.44 -9.36
N PHE A 522 0.81 -54.29 -9.75
CA PHE A 522 1.23 -53.99 -11.10
C PHE A 522 2.73 -54.25 -11.29
N GLY A 523 3.51 -54.09 -10.22
CA GLY A 523 4.97 -54.22 -10.22
C GLY A 523 5.51 -54.89 -8.95
N ASN A 524 6.77 -54.59 -8.63
CA ASN A 524 7.42 -55.06 -7.41
C ASN A 524 7.18 -54.15 -6.20
N ILE A 525 6.86 -52.87 -6.45
CA ILE A 525 6.52 -51.86 -5.45
C ILE A 525 5.39 -51.03 -6.05
N ASP A 526 4.26 -51.01 -5.38
CA ASP A 526 3.06 -50.27 -5.78
C ASP A 526 2.60 -49.33 -4.67
N GLY A 527 1.87 -48.28 -5.05
CA GLY A 527 1.05 -47.53 -4.10
C GLY A 527 -0.23 -48.29 -3.78
N TRP A 528 -0.87 -47.97 -2.67
CA TRP A 528 -2.20 -48.47 -2.33
C TRP A 528 -3.02 -47.42 -1.58
N LEU A 529 -4.33 -47.52 -1.71
CA LEU A 529 -5.29 -46.62 -1.06
C LEU A 529 -6.47 -47.44 -0.52
N ALA A 530 -6.94 -47.10 0.69
CA ALA A 530 -8.07 -47.75 1.34
C ALA A 530 -9.00 -46.74 2.03
N ILE A 531 -10.28 -47.11 2.13
CA ILE A 531 -11.30 -46.40 2.90
C ILE A 531 -11.93 -47.36 3.89
N ILE A 532 -12.03 -46.92 5.15
CA ILE A 532 -12.76 -47.62 6.20
C ILE A 532 -13.86 -46.71 6.77
N ASP A 533 -14.91 -47.32 7.30
CA ASP A 533 -15.95 -46.61 8.03
C ASP A 533 -15.40 -46.11 9.38
N GLY A 534 -15.44 -44.81 9.68
CA GLY A 534 -14.80 -44.26 10.87
C GLY A 534 -15.55 -44.51 12.20
N THR A 535 -16.62 -45.32 12.20
CA THR A 535 -17.36 -45.74 13.41
C THR A 535 -17.22 -47.23 13.68
N THR A 536 -17.43 -48.06 12.65
CA THR A 536 -17.34 -49.52 12.73
C THR A 536 -15.93 -50.03 12.42
N TYR A 537 -15.08 -49.18 11.83
CA TYR A 537 -13.76 -49.50 11.32
C TYR A 537 -13.75 -50.61 10.28
N ALA A 538 -14.89 -50.91 9.63
CA ALA A 538 -14.95 -51.91 8.57
C ALA A 538 -14.36 -51.38 7.25
N LEU A 539 -13.65 -52.23 6.50
CA LEU A 539 -13.11 -51.90 5.18
C LEU A 539 -14.26 -51.70 4.18
N ASP A 540 -14.37 -50.48 3.65
CA ASP A 540 -15.32 -50.13 2.60
C ASP A 540 -14.74 -50.46 1.23
N THR A 541 -13.55 -49.91 0.92
CA THR A 541 -12.85 -50.18 -0.34
C THR A 541 -11.33 -50.14 -0.18
N GLY A 542 -10.60 -50.82 -1.07
CA GLY A 542 -9.14 -50.72 -1.19
C GLY A 542 -8.64 -51.28 -2.52
N PHE A 543 -7.56 -50.71 -3.06
CA PHE A 543 -6.94 -51.14 -4.32
C PHE A 543 -5.50 -50.62 -4.49
N TYR A 544 -4.79 -51.15 -5.50
CA TYR A 544 -3.43 -50.75 -5.85
C TYR A 544 -3.41 -49.56 -6.83
N ILE A 545 -2.44 -48.68 -6.67
CA ILE A 545 -2.12 -47.55 -7.55
C ILE A 545 -0.70 -47.74 -8.06
N GLY A 546 -0.53 -47.91 -9.37
CA GLY A 546 0.81 -48.06 -9.93
C GLY A 546 0.86 -48.45 -11.39
N THR A 547 2.07 -48.83 -11.80
CA THR A 547 2.46 -49.26 -13.14
C THR A 547 3.30 -50.54 -13.04
N GLY A 548 3.82 -51.04 -14.16
CA GLY A 548 4.73 -52.18 -14.13
C GLY A 548 6.12 -51.89 -13.53
N GLN A 549 6.37 -50.68 -13.01
CA GLN A 549 7.66 -50.25 -12.47
C GLN A 549 7.51 -49.92 -10.97
N TYR A 550 8.39 -49.07 -10.43
CA TYR A 550 8.26 -48.58 -9.06
C TYR A 550 7.14 -47.54 -8.99
N ASP A 551 6.25 -47.66 -7.99
CA ASP A 551 5.18 -46.71 -7.73
C ASP A 551 4.92 -46.63 -6.22
N GLN A 552 4.75 -45.43 -5.65
CA GLN A 552 4.31 -45.24 -4.26
C GLN A 552 3.37 -44.05 -4.13
N LEU A 553 2.36 -44.19 -3.27
CA LEU A 553 1.46 -43.12 -2.86
C LEU A 553 2.01 -42.45 -1.59
N TYR A 554 2.18 -41.12 -1.57
CA TYR A 554 2.70 -40.41 -0.39
C TYR A 554 1.64 -39.61 0.36
N PHE A 555 0.71 -38.98 -0.35
CA PHE A 555 -0.30 -38.11 0.27
C PHE A 555 -1.69 -38.34 -0.29
N VAL A 556 -2.67 -38.20 0.59
CA VAL A 556 -4.09 -38.07 0.24
C VAL A 556 -4.63 -36.78 0.83
N ASP A 557 -5.48 -36.09 0.06
CA ASP A 557 -6.29 -34.99 0.56
C ASP A 557 -7.65 -34.93 -0.13
N LEU A 558 -8.59 -34.17 0.43
CA LEU A 558 -9.99 -34.14 0.00
C LEU A 558 -10.40 -32.72 -0.40
N ASP A 559 -11.20 -32.60 -1.46
CA ASP A 559 -11.93 -31.37 -1.75
C ASP A 559 -13.20 -31.23 -0.89
N ILE A 560 -13.93 -30.12 -1.06
CA ILE A 560 -15.13 -29.82 -0.28
C ILE A 560 -16.28 -30.81 -0.53
N ASP A 561 -16.26 -31.49 -1.68
CA ASP A 561 -17.23 -32.53 -2.07
C ASP A 561 -16.77 -33.94 -1.69
N ASP A 562 -15.72 -34.05 -0.85
CA ASP A 562 -15.04 -35.29 -0.46
C ASP A 562 -14.41 -36.06 -1.64
N ASN A 563 -14.22 -35.46 -2.83
CA ASN A 563 -13.46 -36.12 -3.88
C ASN A 563 -12.02 -36.30 -3.42
N ILE A 564 -11.43 -37.44 -3.76
CA ILE A 564 -10.17 -37.88 -3.19
C ILE A 564 -9.05 -37.58 -4.16
N TYR A 565 -8.04 -36.86 -3.68
CA TYR A 565 -6.84 -36.55 -4.43
C TYR A 565 -5.65 -37.29 -3.86
N THR A 566 -4.85 -37.89 -4.74
CA THR A 566 -3.67 -38.66 -4.37
C THR A 566 -2.43 -38.09 -5.05
N TYR A 567 -1.35 -37.91 -4.29
CA TYR A 567 -0.05 -37.46 -4.79
C TYR A 567 1.03 -38.52 -4.49
N GLY A 568 1.74 -38.95 -5.53
CA GLY A 568 2.74 -40.01 -5.44
C GLY A 568 3.91 -39.87 -6.41
N GLN A 569 4.75 -40.90 -6.44
CA GLN A 569 5.86 -41.04 -7.39
C GLN A 569 5.76 -42.36 -8.17
N SER A 570 6.23 -42.35 -9.42
CA SER A 570 6.35 -43.48 -10.32
C SER A 570 7.69 -43.41 -11.07
N ALA A 571 8.29 -44.56 -11.33
CA ALA A 571 9.40 -44.69 -12.29
C ALA A 571 8.93 -45.24 -13.66
N GLY A 572 7.61 -45.44 -13.81
CA GLY A 572 6.98 -45.87 -15.04
C GLY A 572 6.28 -44.73 -15.77
N SER A 573 5.81 -45.01 -16.97
CA SER A 573 4.94 -44.08 -17.70
C SER A 573 3.55 -44.07 -17.07
N PHE A 574 3.37 -43.25 -16.02
CA PHE A 574 2.12 -43.19 -15.25
C PHE A 574 0.94 -42.71 -16.12
N PRO A 575 -0.27 -43.30 -16.00
CA PRO A 575 -1.39 -42.97 -16.87
C PRO A 575 -1.86 -41.52 -16.76
N VAL A 576 -2.04 -40.87 -17.92
CA VAL A 576 -2.68 -39.56 -18.03
C VAL A 576 -4.14 -39.74 -18.45
N VAL A 577 -5.07 -39.19 -17.68
CA VAL A 577 -6.52 -39.31 -17.87
C VAL A 577 -7.14 -37.93 -17.79
N GLY A 578 -7.93 -37.55 -18.81
CA GLY A 578 -8.59 -36.25 -18.89
C GLY A 578 -7.81 -35.20 -19.69
N GLY A 579 -8.37 -33.99 -19.79
CA GLY A 579 -7.74 -32.83 -20.44
C GLY A 579 -6.83 -32.08 -19.48
N VAL A 580 -5.81 -32.77 -18.96
CA VAL A 580 -4.96 -32.29 -17.86
C VAL A 580 -3.66 -31.65 -18.35
N PHE A 581 -3.11 -30.71 -17.57
CA PHE A 581 -1.72 -30.28 -17.63
C PHE A 581 -0.83 -31.46 -17.29
N THR A 582 0.13 -31.77 -18.15
CA THR A 582 1.13 -32.80 -17.92
C THR A 582 2.49 -32.34 -18.41
N SER A 583 3.55 -32.74 -17.70
CA SER A 583 4.94 -32.56 -18.13
C SER A 583 5.70 -33.90 -18.06
N GLY A 584 7.03 -33.86 -18.15
CA GLY A 584 7.85 -35.05 -17.89
C GLY A 584 7.76 -35.49 -16.43
N GLY A 585 8.73 -36.28 -15.98
CA GLY A 585 8.94 -36.62 -14.59
C GLY A 585 8.14 -37.83 -14.13
N GLY A 586 8.39 -38.17 -12.87
CA GLY A 586 7.81 -39.31 -12.17
C GLY A 586 6.86 -38.93 -11.06
N GLN A 587 6.49 -37.65 -10.89
CA GLN A 587 5.46 -37.26 -9.92
C GLN A 587 4.08 -37.47 -10.56
N PHE A 588 3.11 -37.98 -9.82
CA PHE A 588 1.73 -38.13 -10.30
C PHE A 588 0.71 -37.54 -9.34
N ILE A 589 -0.40 -37.04 -9.90
CA ILE A 589 -1.57 -36.61 -9.15
C ILE A 589 -2.79 -37.29 -9.77
N GLN A 590 -3.68 -37.83 -8.94
CA GLN A 590 -4.97 -38.35 -9.40
C GLN A 590 -6.10 -37.72 -8.62
N LYS A 591 -7.22 -37.47 -9.30
CA LYS A 591 -8.51 -37.09 -8.73
C LYS A 591 -9.48 -38.25 -8.90
N TRP A 592 -10.04 -38.71 -7.80
CA TRP A 592 -11.06 -39.75 -7.71
C TRP A 592 -12.34 -39.16 -7.16
N ASN A 593 -13.49 -39.75 -7.46
CA ASN A 593 -14.70 -39.42 -6.73
C ASN A 593 -14.65 -39.92 -5.27
N SER A 594 -15.56 -39.42 -4.44
CA SER A 594 -15.55 -39.63 -2.97
C SER A 594 -15.72 -41.07 -2.48
N ASP A 595 -16.12 -42.01 -3.35
CA ASP A 595 -16.23 -43.44 -3.04
C ASP A 595 -15.18 -44.31 -3.74
N LEU A 596 -14.21 -43.69 -4.43
CA LEU A 596 -13.16 -44.33 -5.21
C LEU A 596 -13.64 -45.28 -6.32
N THR A 597 -14.86 -45.11 -6.83
CA THR A 597 -15.37 -45.94 -7.93
C THR A 597 -14.99 -45.43 -9.32
N THR A 598 -14.58 -44.16 -9.43
CA THR A 598 -14.26 -43.50 -10.70
C THR A 598 -12.97 -42.66 -10.58
N LEU A 599 -12.01 -42.92 -11.46
CA LEU A 599 -10.87 -42.03 -11.71
C LEU A 599 -11.34 -40.88 -12.60
N ILE A 600 -11.44 -39.68 -12.03
CA ILE A 600 -11.92 -38.47 -12.72
C ILE A 600 -10.82 -37.91 -13.62
N ALA A 601 -9.62 -37.75 -13.07
CA ALA A 601 -8.46 -37.21 -13.76
C ALA A 601 -7.17 -37.78 -13.20
N SER A 602 -6.13 -37.88 -14.02
CA SER A 602 -4.80 -38.36 -13.62
C SER A 602 -3.76 -37.64 -14.45
N THR A 603 -2.73 -37.10 -13.82
CA THR A 603 -1.63 -36.45 -14.51
C THR A 603 -0.29 -36.83 -13.93
N LYS A 604 0.76 -36.55 -14.69
CA LYS A 604 2.15 -36.59 -14.25
C LYS A 604 2.85 -35.26 -14.52
N PHE A 605 3.80 -34.91 -13.66
CA PHE A 605 4.61 -33.70 -13.78
C PHE A 605 6.05 -33.92 -13.32
N GLY A 606 6.91 -32.98 -13.68
CA GLY A 606 8.35 -33.00 -13.46
C GLY A 606 9.18 -32.76 -14.73
N ALA A 607 10.49 -33.01 -14.64
CA ALA A 607 11.47 -32.72 -15.67
C ALA A 607 11.40 -33.74 -16.84
N PRO A 608 11.94 -33.47 -18.04
CA PRO A 608 11.82 -34.40 -19.17
C PRO A 608 12.28 -35.84 -18.84
N GLY A 609 11.34 -36.81 -18.85
CA GLY A 609 11.60 -38.21 -18.49
C GLY A 609 10.40 -38.89 -17.81
N ASP A 610 10.66 -40.05 -17.19
CA ASP A 610 9.71 -40.81 -16.34
C ASP A 610 10.28 -41.07 -14.92
N ALA A 611 11.48 -40.57 -14.61
CA ALA A 611 12.09 -40.76 -13.29
C ALA A 611 11.53 -39.76 -12.28
N PRO A 612 11.35 -40.13 -10.99
CA PRO A 612 10.94 -39.18 -9.96
C PRO A 612 11.98 -38.07 -9.76
N ASP A 613 11.58 -36.81 -9.95
CA ASP A 613 12.43 -35.63 -9.69
C ASP A 613 12.54 -35.24 -8.21
N ILE A 614 11.40 -35.08 -7.52
CA ILE A 614 11.33 -34.57 -6.13
C ILE A 614 10.71 -35.60 -5.18
N SER A 615 11.22 -35.65 -3.94
CA SER A 615 10.61 -36.30 -2.79
C SER A 615 9.42 -35.46 -2.28
N PRO A 616 8.19 -36.02 -2.24
CA PRO A 616 7.01 -35.32 -1.73
C PRO A 616 7.12 -34.95 -0.24
N THR A 617 6.79 -33.71 0.13
CA THR A 617 6.83 -33.24 1.53
C THR A 617 5.55 -32.60 2.03
N ALA A 618 4.73 -32.01 1.16
CA ALA A 618 3.42 -31.47 1.53
C ALA A 618 2.44 -31.53 0.35
N PHE A 619 1.16 -31.69 0.68
CA PHE A 619 0.06 -31.74 -0.27
C PHE A 619 -1.20 -31.15 0.35
N LEU A 620 -1.95 -30.36 -0.41
CA LEU A 620 -3.26 -29.85 0.01
C LEU A 620 -4.15 -29.59 -1.20
N VAL A 621 -5.42 -29.92 -1.05
CA VAL A 621 -6.52 -29.42 -1.87
C VAL A 621 -7.29 -28.42 -1.00
N ASN A 622 -7.33 -27.15 -1.40
CA ASN A 622 -8.07 -26.16 -0.63
C ASN A 622 -9.59 -26.25 -0.89
N ASP A 623 -10.38 -25.44 -0.19
CA ASP A 623 -11.85 -25.47 -0.28
C ASP A 623 -12.40 -24.86 -1.60
N CYS A 624 -11.48 -24.62 -2.52
CA CYS A 624 -11.63 -24.00 -3.82
C CYS A 624 -11.14 -24.92 -4.95
N ASP A 625 -10.79 -26.13 -4.54
CA ASP A 625 -10.23 -27.20 -5.32
C ASP A 625 -8.85 -26.92 -5.95
N ASN A 626 -8.17 -25.80 -5.66
CA ASN A 626 -6.77 -25.63 -6.07
C ASN A 626 -5.88 -26.62 -5.33
N ILE A 627 -4.88 -27.14 -6.04
CA ILE A 627 -4.02 -28.21 -5.55
C ILE A 627 -2.62 -27.63 -5.36
N TYR A 628 -2.13 -27.70 -4.11
CA TYR A 628 -0.84 -27.19 -3.69
C TYR A 628 0.11 -28.34 -3.39
N ILE A 629 1.32 -28.26 -3.93
CA ILE A 629 2.33 -29.30 -3.83
C ILE A 629 3.65 -28.70 -3.39
N SER A 630 4.34 -29.42 -2.50
CA SER A 630 5.73 -29.16 -2.16
C SER A 630 6.53 -30.46 -2.16
N GLY A 631 7.76 -30.36 -2.62
CA GLY A 631 8.77 -31.41 -2.49
C GLY A 631 10.16 -30.84 -2.73
N TRP A 632 11.18 -31.65 -2.49
CA TRP A 632 12.57 -31.29 -2.74
C TRP A 632 13.26 -32.36 -3.58
N GLY A 633 14.19 -31.95 -4.43
CA GLY A 633 15.06 -32.87 -5.19
C GLY A 633 16.51 -32.48 -4.98
N GLY A 634 17.46 -33.34 -5.35
CA GLY A 634 18.88 -32.97 -5.35
C GLY A 634 19.85 -34.06 -4.98
N GLY A 635 21.10 -33.65 -4.76
CA GLY A 635 22.22 -34.55 -4.50
C GLY A 635 22.03 -35.47 -3.28
N THR A 636 21.34 -35.01 -2.23
CA THR A 636 21.03 -35.83 -1.05
C THR A 636 20.11 -37.00 -1.39
N ASN A 637 19.26 -36.84 -2.41
CA ASN A 637 18.36 -37.87 -2.90
C ASN A 637 18.96 -38.74 -4.02
N GLY A 638 20.30 -38.75 -4.14
CA GLY A 638 21.03 -39.58 -5.09
C GLY A 638 21.20 -41.04 -4.64
N THR A 639 22.07 -41.80 -5.31
CA THR A 639 22.32 -43.22 -4.99
C THR A 639 22.63 -43.43 -3.48
N PRO A 640 21.94 -44.34 -2.78
CA PRO A 640 21.17 -45.49 -3.28
C PRO A 640 19.70 -45.22 -3.64
N TYR A 641 19.20 -44.01 -3.41
CA TYR A 641 17.82 -43.63 -3.68
C TYR A 641 17.55 -43.53 -5.18
N ILE A 642 16.27 -43.64 -5.57
CA ILE A 642 15.83 -43.59 -6.97
C ILE A 642 15.48 -42.17 -7.43
N GLY A 643 15.50 -41.20 -6.51
CA GLY A 643 15.06 -39.83 -6.75
C GLY A 643 15.98 -39.02 -7.66
N GLY A 644 15.53 -37.82 -7.99
CA GLY A 644 16.14 -36.92 -8.96
C GLY A 644 16.48 -35.56 -8.38
N GLY A 645 16.54 -34.56 -9.25
CA GLY A 645 16.84 -33.18 -8.90
C GLY A 645 15.82 -32.22 -9.49
N THR A 646 15.89 -30.95 -9.08
CA THR A 646 14.94 -29.92 -9.51
C THR A 646 15.23 -29.32 -10.90
N THR A 647 16.27 -29.78 -11.58
CA THR A 647 16.68 -29.19 -12.87
C THR A 647 15.64 -29.46 -13.96
N ASN A 648 15.24 -28.41 -14.68
CA ASN A 648 14.23 -28.46 -15.75
C ASN A 648 12.80 -28.83 -15.30
N MET A 649 12.48 -28.69 -14.01
CA MET A 649 11.07 -28.75 -13.57
C MET A 649 10.29 -27.59 -14.21
N PRO A 650 8.99 -27.76 -14.50
CA PRO A 650 8.18 -26.69 -15.07
C PRO A 650 8.05 -25.53 -14.09
N ILE A 651 8.20 -24.29 -14.55
CA ILE A 651 8.02 -23.07 -13.75
C ILE A 651 7.10 -22.10 -14.48
N THR A 652 6.47 -21.19 -13.74
CA THR A 652 5.69 -20.08 -14.32
C THR A 652 6.58 -18.84 -14.49
N ASN A 653 6.17 -17.90 -15.35
CA ASN A 653 6.96 -16.70 -15.65
C ASN A 653 7.14 -15.78 -14.44
N ASP A 654 6.23 -15.88 -13.47
CA ASP A 654 6.19 -15.14 -12.21
C ASP A 654 6.81 -15.91 -11.03
N ALA A 655 7.58 -16.98 -11.30
CA ALA A 655 8.30 -17.74 -10.28
C ALA A 655 9.16 -16.83 -9.39
N PHE A 656 9.07 -17.01 -8.07
CA PHE A 656 9.89 -16.27 -7.10
C PHE A 656 11.40 -16.54 -7.29
N GLN A 657 11.74 -17.80 -7.52
CA GLN A 657 13.06 -18.25 -7.91
C GLN A 657 12.91 -19.07 -9.20
N SER A 658 13.39 -18.52 -10.31
CA SER A 658 13.26 -19.10 -11.65
C SER A 658 14.44 -20.00 -12.05
N VAL A 659 15.49 -20.03 -11.22
CA VAL A 659 16.68 -20.86 -11.42
C VAL A 659 16.88 -21.76 -10.22
N THR A 660 17.47 -22.93 -10.46
CA THR A 660 17.72 -23.91 -9.41
C THR A 660 19.18 -24.33 -9.40
N SER A 661 19.69 -24.67 -8.21
CA SER A 661 20.97 -25.34 -8.01
C SER A 661 20.93 -26.82 -8.46
N GLY A 662 19.73 -27.36 -8.68
CA GLY A 662 19.45 -28.78 -8.84
C GLY A 662 19.16 -29.50 -7.51
N SER A 663 19.37 -28.83 -6.37
CA SER A 663 19.12 -29.33 -5.02
C SER A 663 18.25 -28.40 -4.17
N ASP A 664 17.06 -28.05 -4.68
CA ASP A 664 16.16 -27.05 -4.07
C ASP A 664 14.77 -27.63 -3.75
N PHE A 665 13.96 -26.84 -3.04
CA PHE A 665 12.51 -27.07 -2.97
C PHE A 665 11.83 -26.63 -4.25
N TYR A 666 10.75 -27.33 -4.59
CA TYR A 666 9.84 -27.02 -5.67
C TYR A 666 8.43 -26.83 -5.09
N LEU A 667 7.83 -25.68 -5.38
CA LEU A 667 6.48 -25.32 -4.97
C LEU A 667 5.63 -25.18 -6.23
N MET A 668 4.46 -25.80 -6.24
CA MET A 668 3.57 -25.83 -7.41
C MET A 668 2.11 -25.69 -6.99
N THR A 669 1.36 -24.91 -7.76
CA THR A 669 -0.09 -24.79 -7.69
C THR A 669 -0.69 -25.15 -9.05
N ILE A 670 -1.64 -26.08 -9.06
CA ILE A 670 -2.34 -26.55 -10.27
C ILE A 670 -3.85 -26.40 -10.07
N SER A 671 -4.58 -26.18 -11.15
CA SER A 671 -6.04 -26.08 -11.13
C SER A 671 -6.69 -27.38 -10.64
N SER A 672 -7.92 -27.24 -10.16
CA SER A 672 -8.72 -28.30 -9.55
C SER A 672 -9.04 -29.49 -10.43
N ASP A 673 -9.23 -29.22 -11.70
CA ASP A 673 -9.45 -30.19 -12.77
C ASP A 673 -8.13 -30.73 -13.36
N LEU A 674 -7.00 -30.36 -12.77
CA LEU A 674 -5.64 -30.66 -13.21
C LEU A 674 -5.31 -30.10 -14.60
N SER A 675 -6.10 -29.21 -15.18
CA SER A 675 -5.92 -28.74 -16.58
C SER A 675 -4.81 -27.72 -16.79
N SER A 676 -4.44 -26.95 -15.75
CA SER A 676 -3.51 -25.83 -15.89
C SER A 676 -2.55 -25.68 -14.71
N LEU A 677 -1.26 -25.47 -15.02
CA LEU A 677 -0.24 -25.04 -14.06
C LEU A 677 -0.46 -23.55 -13.74
N LEU A 678 -0.86 -23.24 -12.51
CA LEU A 678 -1.21 -21.88 -12.08
C LEU A 678 -0.01 -21.11 -11.55
N TYR A 679 0.89 -21.77 -10.82
CA TYR A 679 2.12 -21.18 -10.30
C TYR A 679 3.16 -22.26 -10.05
N ALA A 680 4.43 -22.00 -10.35
CA ALA A 680 5.52 -22.87 -9.91
C ALA A 680 6.85 -22.13 -9.77
N THR A 681 7.57 -22.41 -8.67
CA THR A 681 8.84 -21.77 -8.32
C THR A 681 9.78 -22.76 -7.62
N TYR A 682 11.07 -22.43 -7.61
CA TYR A 682 12.03 -23.05 -6.70
C TYR A 682 12.13 -22.26 -5.38
N LEU A 683 12.77 -22.86 -4.38
CA LEU A 683 13.28 -22.19 -3.19
C LEU A 683 14.50 -22.96 -2.64
N GLY A 684 15.69 -22.37 -2.71
CA GLY A 684 16.89 -23.03 -2.20
C GLY A 684 18.18 -22.25 -2.41
N GLY A 685 19.26 -22.73 -1.80
CA GLY A 685 20.59 -22.12 -1.86
C GLY A 685 21.43 -22.61 -3.05
N ASN A 686 22.55 -21.93 -3.31
CA ASN A 686 23.44 -22.26 -4.43
C ASN A 686 24.65 -23.12 -4.03
N GLN A 687 24.82 -23.46 -2.75
CA GLN A 687 25.98 -24.16 -2.22
C GLN A 687 25.61 -25.45 -1.48
N SER A 688 24.62 -25.42 -0.60
CA SER A 688 24.18 -26.57 0.18
C SER A 688 23.06 -27.35 -0.53
N ASN A 689 23.07 -28.67 -0.37
CA ASN A 689 21.98 -29.52 -0.85
C ASN A 689 20.82 -29.41 0.15
N THR A 690 19.84 -28.57 -0.18
CA THR A 690 18.70 -28.32 0.70
C THR A 690 17.72 -29.49 0.63
N HIS A 691 17.26 -30.00 1.78
CA HIS A 691 16.37 -31.16 1.84
C HIS A 691 15.55 -31.19 3.14
N VAL A 692 14.81 -32.28 3.38
CA VAL A 692 14.32 -32.65 4.73
C VAL A 692 14.75 -34.07 5.10
N ASP A 693 14.94 -34.31 6.39
CA ASP A 693 15.32 -35.61 6.97
C ASP A 693 14.11 -36.50 7.24
N GLY A 694 13.15 -36.50 6.30
CA GLY A 694 11.87 -37.18 6.43
C GLY A 694 10.82 -36.40 7.21
N GLY A 695 9.59 -36.93 7.22
CA GLY A 695 8.43 -36.30 7.82
C GLY A 695 7.56 -35.50 6.84
N THR A 696 6.50 -34.88 7.38
CA THR A 696 5.45 -34.21 6.58
C THR A 696 5.30 -32.74 6.97
N SER A 697 5.36 -31.83 6.00
CA SER A 697 5.02 -30.41 6.17
C SER A 697 3.59 -30.12 5.69
N ARG A 698 3.05 -28.92 5.96
CA ARG A 698 1.62 -28.63 5.75
C ARG A 698 1.38 -27.35 4.97
N PHE A 699 0.28 -27.33 4.24
CA PHE A 699 -0.36 -26.11 3.78
C PHE A 699 -1.57 -25.80 4.66
N ASP A 700 -1.93 -24.53 4.76
CA ASP A 700 -3.26 -24.14 5.21
C ASP A 700 -4.23 -23.95 4.05
N LYS A 701 -5.53 -24.01 4.34
CA LYS A 701 -6.61 -23.90 3.35
C LYS A 701 -6.64 -22.58 2.57
N ARG A 702 -5.85 -21.56 2.94
CA ARG A 702 -5.71 -20.31 2.17
C ARG A 702 -4.62 -20.38 1.11
N GLY A 703 -3.80 -21.43 1.10
CA GLY A 703 -2.70 -21.61 0.15
C GLY A 703 -1.34 -21.16 0.69
N PHE A 704 -1.19 -20.99 2.01
CA PHE A 704 0.13 -20.82 2.62
C PHE A 704 0.79 -22.17 2.89
N VAL A 705 2.04 -22.33 2.47
CA VAL A 705 2.87 -23.47 2.89
C VAL A 705 3.64 -23.11 4.17
N TYR A 706 3.75 -24.06 5.08
CA TYR A 706 4.58 -23.99 6.28
C TYR A 706 5.55 -25.16 6.25
N HIS A 707 6.83 -24.87 6.12
CA HIS A 707 7.82 -25.90 5.84
C HIS A 707 9.01 -25.82 6.79
N ALA A 708 9.54 -26.98 7.20
CA ALA A 708 10.82 -27.14 7.88
C ALA A 708 11.86 -27.66 6.89
N VAL A 709 13.12 -27.26 7.04
CA VAL A 709 14.14 -27.48 6.00
C VAL A 709 15.47 -27.77 6.65
N CYS A 710 16.10 -28.88 6.28
CA CYS A 710 17.52 -29.11 6.57
C CYS A 710 18.34 -28.25 5.59
N ALA A 711 18.75 -27.07 6.07
CA ALA A 711 19.40 -26.04 5.26
C ALA A 711 20.85 -25.81 5.68
N GLY A 712 21.65 -25.29 4.75
CA GLY A 712 23.01 -24.83 5.04
C GLY A 712 24.01 -25.94 5.36
N CYS A 713 23.65 -27.20 5.13
CA CYS A 713 24.50 -28.36 5.42
C CYS A 713 25.92 -28.21 4.85
N GLY A 714 26.91 -28.61 5.65
CA GLY A 714 28.32 -28.25 5.42
C GLY A 714 28.73 -26.90 6.02
N GLY A 715 27.90 -26.28 6.86
CA GLY A 715 28.24 -25.08 7.62
C GLY A 715 28.17 -23.78 6.82
N VAL A 716 27.28 -23.71 5.83
CA VAL A 716 27.09 -22.53 4.97
C VAL A 716 25.75 -21.85 5.25
N SER A 717 25.69 -20.53 5.07
CA SER A 717 24.46 -19.73 5.21
C SER A 717 23.98 -19.28 3.83
N ASP A 718 23.41 -20.20 3.06
CA ASP A 718 23.05 -19.95 1.66
C ASP A 718 21.56 -20.17 1.33
N PHE A 719 20.82 -20.89 2.17
CA PHE A 719 19.36 -20.99 2.02
C PHE A 719 18.73 -19.59 2.14
N PRO A 720 17.79 -19.22 1.25
CA PRO A 720 17.16 -17.91 1.26
C PRO A 720 16.46 -17.65 2.60
N THR A 721 16.85 -16.58 3.29
CA THR A 721 16.18 -16.10 4.52
C THR A 721 15.65 -14.69 4.31
N THR A 722 14.58 -14.33 5.01
CA THR A 722 14.04 -12.96 5.02
C THR A 722 14.81 -12.09 5.97
N GLU A 723 14.87 -10.80 5.69
CA GLU A 723 15.49 -9.84 6.59
C GLU A 723 14.81 -9.87 7.97
N GLY A 724 15.63 -9.75 9.01
CA GLY A 724 15.36 -9.88 10.46
C GLY A 724 14.59 -11.13 10.87
N ALA A 725 14.72 -12.18 10.05
CA ALA A 725 14.46 -13.54 10.47
C ALA A 725 15.11 -13.81 11.84
N TRP A 726 14.45 -14.65 12.64
CA TRP A 726 14.97 -15.12 13.94
C TRP A 726 16.46 -15.52 13.88
N SER A 727 16.87 -16.16 12.77
CA SER A 727 18.26 -16.27 12.39
C SER A 727 18.43 -16.23 10.88
N ASN A 728 19.23 -15.29 10.37
CA ASN A 728 19.62 -15.24 8.96
C ASN A 728 20.80 -16.15 8.62
N THR A 729 21.48 -16.69 9.64
CA THR A 729 22.67 -17.51 9.47
C THR A 729 22.46 -18.92 9.98
N ASN A 730 23.11 -19.86 9.31
CA ASN A 730 23.41 -21.15 9.86
C ASN A 730 24.56 -20.99 10.88
N ASN A 731 24.25 -21.08 12.17
CA ASN A 731 25.23 -20.99 13.25
C ASN A 731 25.81 -22.35 13.66
N SER A 732 25.39 -23.42 13.00
CA SER A 732 25.84 -24.78 13.22
C SER A 732 27.08 -25.07 12.38
N PRO A 733 28.00 -25.96 12.83
CA PRO A 733 29.12 -26.40 12.01
C PRO A 733 28.70 -27.25 10.81
N ASN A 734 27.44 -27.71 10.75
CA ASN A 734 26.92 -28.55 9.69
C ASN A 734 25.56 -28.02 9.18
N CYS A 735 24.44 -28.65 9.54
CA CYS A 735 23.11 -28.27 9.09
C CYS A 735 22.40 -27.43 10.16
N ASN A 736 21.42 -26.65 9.72
CA ASN A 736 20.55 -25.89 10.62
C ASN A 736 19.12 -25.92 10.08
N ASN A 737 18.17 -26.22 10.97
CA ASN A 737 16.77 -26.33 10.60
C ASN A 737 16.23 -24.94 10.23
N ALA A 738 16.08 -24.68 8.94
CA ALA A 738 15.37 -23.51 8.45
C ALA A 738 13.86 -23.77 8.38
N ALA A 739 13.09 -22.69 8.37
CA ALA A 739 11.65 -22.75 8.18
C ALA A 739 11.17 -21.58 7.33
N PHE A 740 10.21 -21.84 6.45
CA PHE A 740 9.64 -20.81 5.59
C PHE A 740 8.12 -20.86 5.53
N LYS A 741 7.52 -19.68 5.35
CA LYS A 741 6.10 -19.49 5.06
C LYS A 741 5.94 -18.76 3.71
N PHE A 742 5.27 -19.40 2.76
CA PHE A 742 5.13 -18.88 1.39
C PHE A 742 3.66 -18.81 0.97
N ASP A 743 3.27 -17.73 0.29
CA ASP A 743 1.92 -17.48 -0.24
C ASP A 743 1.83 -17.89 -1.72
N LEU A 744 0.88 -18.77 -2.05
CA LEU A 744 0.69 -19.32 -3.40
C LEU A 744 -0.67 -18.97 -4.04
N ALA A 745 -1.40 -17.93 -3.58
CA ALA A 745 -2.71 -17.55 -4.17
C ALA A 745 -2.61 -16.80 -5.53
N THR A 746 -3.47 -17.15 -6.51
CA THR A 746 -3.24 -16.90 -7.96
C THR A 746 -4.16 -15.94 -8.74
N LEU A 747 -5.33 -15.49 -8.25
CA LEU A 747 -6.19 -14.49 -8.96
C LEU A 747 -5.91 -13.07 -8.46
N ARG A 748 -5.52 -12.14 -9.37
CA ARG A 748 -5.26 -10.73 -9.05
C ARG A 748 -5.68 -9.78 -10.18
N ALA A 749 -6.57 -8.82 -9.92
CA ALA A 749 -6.99 -7.77 -10.84
C ALA A 749 -6.00 -6.60 -10.83
N ARG A 750 -5.58 -6.13 -12.01
CA ARG A 750 -4.63 -4.99 -12.14
C ARG A 750 -4.99 -4.09 -13.33
N ILE A 751 -5.11 -2.79 -13.06
CA ILE A 751 -5.29 -1.74 -14.08
C ILE A 751 -4.00 -0.92 -14.17
N ARG A 752 -3.65 -0.51 -15.37
CA ARG A 752 -2.72 0.59 -15.60
C ARG A 752 -3.32 1.59 -16.57
N THR A 753 -3.36 2.86 -16.19
CA THR A 753 -3.67 3.97 -17.10
C THR A 753 -2.41 4.39 -17.85
N ASN A 754 -2.57 4.88 -19.07
CA ASN A 754 -1.47 5.38 -19.90
C ASN A 754 -1.91 6.59 -20.74
N SER A 755 -0.93 7.33 -21.25
CA SER A 755 -1.15 8.25 -22.38
C SER A 755 -1.65 7.50 -23.62
N ILE A 756 -2.24 8.21 -24.58
CA ILE A 756 -2.65 7.63 -25.87
C ILE A 756 -1.49 7.00 -26.67
N THR A 757 -0.25 7.42 -26.38
CA THR A 757 0.99 6.94 -27.00
C THR A 757 1.66 5.82 -26.20
N LEU A 758 1.13 5.45 -25.03
CA LEU A 758 1.67 4.44 -24.11
C LEU A 758 3.09 4.73 -23.62
N ASP A 759 3.52 5.99 -23.64
CA ASP A 759 4.85 6.44 -23.22
C ASP A 759 4.86 7.02 -21.79
N LYS A 760 3.69 7.12 -21.16
CA LYS A 760 3.51 7.61 -19.80
C LYS A 760 2.51 6.71 -19.06
N PRO A 761 2.97 5.72 -18.28
CA PRO A 761 2.10 4.91 -17.44
C PRO A 761 1.68 5.64 -16.16
N GLY A 762 0.56 5.22 -15.56
CA GLY A 762 0.04 5.76 -14.31
C GLY A 762 -0.64 7.13 -14.45
N ILE A 763 -1.11 7.52 -15.64
CA ILE A 763 -1.80 8.81 -15.79
C ILE A 763 -3.17 8.76 -15.11
N GLU A 764 -3.34 9.55 -14.05
CA GLU A 764 -4.63 9.69 -13.37
C GLU A 764 -5.29 11.05 -13.61
N ASN A 765 -4.52 12.04 -14.10
CA ASN A 765 -5.01 13.37 -14.43
C ASN A 765 -4.96 13.58 -15.94
N ILE A 766 -6.10 13.89 -16.56
CA ILE A 766 -6.18 14.26 -17.97
C ILE A 766 -7.00 15.54 -18.14
N CYS A 767 -6.74 16.27 -19.23
CA CYS A 767 -7.46 17.50 -19.54
C CYS A 767 -8.71 17.17 -20.35
N PHE A 768 -9.83 17.81 -20.09
CA PHE A 768 -10.98 17.69 -20.98
C PHE A 768 -10.67 18.42 -22.31
N PRO A 769 -10.86 17.81 -23.50
CA PRO A 769 -11.48 16.51 -23.80
C PRO A 769 -10.48 15.42 -24.25
N ASP A 770 -9.29 15.32 -23.67
CA ASP A 770 -8.28 14.34 -24.07
C ASP A 770 -8.74 12.89 -23.83
N GLU A 771 -8.14 11.96 -24.59
CA GLU A 771 -8.32 10.51 -24.43
C GLU A 771 -7.28 9.93 -23.46
N ILE A 772 -7.66 8.83 -22.81
CA ILE A 772 -6.79 8.03 -21.92
C ILE A 772 -6.78 6.57 -22.36
N ALA A 773 -5.65 5.88 -22.22
CA ALA A 773 -5.53 4.45 -22.48
C ALA A 773 -5.64 3.65 -21.17
N PHE A 774 -6.43 2.58 -21.17
CA PHE A 774 -6.54 1.62 -20.07
C PHE A 774 -5.95 0.28 -20.50
N GLN A 775 -5.05 -0.26 -19.69
CA GLN A 775 -4.42 -1.54 -19.89
C GLN A 775 -4.79 -2.50 -18.76
N ASN A 776 -5.20 -3.72 -19.14
CA ASN A 776 -5.43 -4.82 -18.22
C ASN A 776 -4.13 -5.59 -17.96
N LEU A 777 -3.70 -5.68 -16.70
CA LEU A 777 -2.51 -6.44 -16.27
C LEU A 777 -2.85 -7.55 -15.28
N SER A 778 -4.13 -7.93 -15.20
CA SER A 778 -4.61 -8.91 -14.25
C SER A 778 -3.97 -10.28 -14.50
N ILE A 779 -3.79 -11.04 -13.42
CA ILE A 779 -3.21 -12.39 -13.42
C ILE A 779 -4.32 -13.36 -13.00
N GLY A 780 -4.46 -14.47 -13.72
CA GLY A 780 -5.38 -15.55 -13.37
C GLY A 780 -6.87 -15.31 -13.70
N GLY A 781 -7.25 -14.15 -14.26
CA GLY A 781 -8.64 -13.91 -14.72
C GLY A 781 -8.91 -14.46 -16.13
N VAL A 782 -10.12 -14.95 -16.39
CA VAL A 782 -10.58 -15.38 -17.73
C VAL A 782 -11.63 -14.44 -18.35
N ASP A 783 -12.36 -13.71 -17.52
CA ASP A 783 -13.31 -12.67 -17.92
C ASP A 783 -12.98 -11.36 -17.20
N TYR A 784 -13.24 -10.23 -17.87
CA TYR A 784 -12.92 -8.91 -17.35
C TYR A 784 -14.10 -7.96 -17.54
N GLU A 785 -14.60 -7.41 -16.44
CA GLU A 785 -15.64 -6.38 -16.46
C GLU A 785 -15.05 -5.04 -16.04
N TRP A 786 -15.16 -4.05 -16.92
CA TRP A 786 -14.75 -2.67 -16.68
C TRP A 786 -15.97 -1.80 -16.47
N ASP A 787 -15.93 -0.96 -15.44
CA ASP A 787 -16.80 0.21 -15.26
C ASP A 787 -15.91 1.45 -15.32
N LEU A 788 -16.10 2.33 -16.31
CA LEU A 788 -15.24 3.50 -16.48
C LEU A 788 -15.68 4.71 -15.63
N GLY A 789 -16.72 4.54 -14.80
CA GLY A 789 -17.22 5.55 -13.88
C GLY A 789 -18.09 6.64 -14.51
N ASP A 790 -18.24 6.66 -15.84
CA ASP A 790 -19.07 7.63 -16.59
C ASP A 790 -20.37 7.03 -17.15
N GLY A 791 -20.70 5.80 -16.71
CA GLY A 791 -21.81 5.00 -17.22
C GLY A 791 -21.43 4.09 -18.40
N THR A 792 -20.16 4.09 -18.81
CA THR A 792 -19.63 3.15 -19.80
C THR A 792 -19.16 1.86 -19.11
N PHE A 793 -19.65 0.73 -19.58
CA PHE A 793 -19.26 -0.61 -19.14
C PHE A 793 -18.68 -1.39 -20.31
N ILE A 794 -17.59 -2.13 -20.08
CA ILE A 794 -16.93 -2.96 -21.09
C ILE A 794 -16.70 -4.35 -20.51
N ASN A 795 -17.22 -5.38 -21.17
CA ASN A 795 -16.93 -6.77 -20.83
C ASN A 795 -16.06 -7.37 -21.93
N THR A 796 -14.92 -7.94 -21.57
CA THR A 796 -13.98 -8.57 -22.49
C THR A 796 -13.38 -9.83 -21.87
N SER A 797 -12.92 -10.76 -22.71
CA SER A 797 -12.16 -11.94 -22.31
C SER A 797 -10.67 -11.81 -22.68
N ASP A 798 -10.24 -10.65 -23.19
CA ASP A 798 -8.85 -10.35 -23.50
C ASP A 798 -8.27 -9.27 -22.56
N THR A 799 -6.94 -9.22 -22.47
CA THR A 799 -6.22 -8.20 -21.70
C THR A 799 -5.80 -7.01 -22.56
N ALA A 800 -6.50 -6.76 -23.68
CA ALA A 800 -6.10 -5.75 -24.64
C ALA A 800 -6.22 -4.33 -24.07
N THR A 801 -5.34 -3.43 -24.53
CA THR A 801 -5.42 -2.01 -24.20
C THR A 801 -6.54 -1.35 -25.00
N PHE A 802 -7.35 -0.50 -24.36
CA PHE A 802 -8.39 0.29 -25.03
C PHE A 802 -8.30 1.77 -24.62
N PHE A 803 -8.91 2.64 -25.41
CA PHE A 803 -8.90 4.09 -25.21
C PHE A 803 -10.30 4.61 -24.85
N HIS A 804 -10.38 5.64 -24.02
CA HIS A 804 -11.63 6.26 -23.60
C HIS A 804 -11.53 7.79 -23.55
N GLN A 805 -12.61 8.47 -23.93
CA GLN A 805 -12.74 9.93 -23.88
C GLN A 805 -13.93 10.33 -22.99
N TYR A 806 -13.67 11.05 -21.92
CA TYR A 806 -14.73 11.49 -21.01
C TYR A 806 -15.47 12.71 -21.56
N LYS A 807 -16.81 12.69 -21.44
CA LYS A 807 -17.69 13.75 -22.01
C LYS A 807 -17.81 15.00 -21.14
N ARG A 808 -17.36 14.95 -19.89
CA ARG A 808 -17.42 16.06 -18.94
C ARG A 808 -16.17 16.03 -18.06
N ALA A 809 -15.81 17.17 -17.50
CA ALA A 809 -14.88 17.19 -16.37
C ALA A 809 -15.54 16.58 -15.13
N GLY A 810 -14.72 15.94 -14.32
CA GLY A 810 -15.17 15.22 -13.14
C GLY A 810 -14.17 14.19 -12.67
N PHE A 811 -14.52 13.52 -11.57
CA PHE A 811 -13.78 12.38 -11.04
C PHE A 811 -14.50 11.11 -11.45
N TYR A 812 -13.78 10.21 -12.10
CA TYR A 812 -14.29 8.95 -12.60
C TYR A 812 -13.55 7.81 -11.92
N ARG A 813 -14.28 6.97 -11.18
CA ARG A 813 -13.71 5.76 -10.61
C ARG A 813 -13.80 4.64 -11.63
N VAL A 814 -12.67 4.27 -12.20
CA VAL A 814 -12.56 3.18 -13.15
C VAL A 814 -12.33 1.89 -12.37
N THR A 815 -13.18 0.90 -12.56
CA THR A 815 -13.10 -0.39 -11.87
C THR A 815 -12.87 -1.49 -12.89
N LEU A 816 -11.97 -2.42 -12.58
CA LEU A 816 -11.74 -3.65 -13.32
C LEU A 816 -11.98 -4.81 -12.37
N LYS A 817 -12.92 -5.66 -12.74
CA LYS A 817 -13.15 -6.94 -12.11
C LYS A 817 -12.53 -8.02 -13.01
N ALA A 818 -11.51 -8.70 -12.51
CA ALA A 818 -10.96 -9.92 -13.11
C ALA A 818 -11.70 -11.11 -12.52
N ILE A 819 -12.43 -11.83 -13.36
CA ILE A 819 -13.27 -12.95 -12.98
C ILE A 819 -12.58 -14.22 -13.46
N ASP A 820 -12.37 -15.14 -12.53
CA ASP A 820 -12.20 -16.54 -12.89
C ASP A 820 -13.09 -17.38 -11.98
N PRO A 821 -14.27 -17.81 -12.48
CA PRO A 821 -15.21 -18.57 -11.69
C PRO A 821 -14.69 -19.98 -11.36
N THR A 822 -13.54 -20.39 -11.92
CA THR A 822 -12.84 -21.63 -11.60
C THR A 822 -11.84 -21.48 -10.45
N THR A 823 -11.53 -20.25 -10.02
CA THR A 823 -10.69 -19.96 -8.85
C THR A 823 -11.55 -19.63 -7.63
N CYS A 824 -11.04 -19.85 -6.41
CA CYS A 824 -11.79 -19.56 -5.19
C CYS A 824 -12.17 -18.11 -4.98
N ILE A 825 -11.27 -17.23 -5.39
CA ILE A 825 -11.45 -15.79 -5.22
C ILE A 825 -12.64 -15.38 -6.11
N GLY A 826 -12.86 -16.10 -7.22
CA GLY A 826 -14.02 -16.00 -8.11
C GLY A 826 -14.00 -14.74 -8.95
N GLU A 827 -13.75 -13.62 -8.30
CA GLU A 827 -13.46 -12.33 -8.87
C GLU A 827 -12.49 -11.56 -7.95
N ASP A 828 -11.46 -10.96 -8.53
CA ASP A 828 -10.71 -9.90 -7.87
C ASP A 828 -11.08 -8.57 -8.52
N ILE A 829 -11.12 -7.50 -7.72
CA ILE A 829 -11.55 -6.18 -8.18
C ILE A 829 -10.50 -5.16 -7.80
N THR A 830 -10.05 -4.41 -8.79
CA THR A 830 -9.20 -3.25 -8.59
C THR A 830 -9.86 -2.00 -9.17
N SER A 831 -9.42 -0.82 -8.74
CA SER A 831 -9.92 0.44 -9.29
C SER A 831 -8.84 1.50 -9.33
N VAL A 832 -8.91 2.38 -10.33
CA VAL A 832 -8.08 3.57 -10.49
C VAL A 832 -8.99 4.80 -10.62
N ASN A 833 -8.59 5.94 -10.07
CA ASN A 833 -9.35 7.18 -10.20
C ASN A 833 -8.78 8.00 -11.36
N VAL A 834 -9.63 8.38 -12.31
CA VAL A 834 -9.28 9.30 -13.39
C VAL A 834 -9.96 10.63 -13.15
N ARG A 835 -9.16 11.67 -12.94
CA ARG A 835 -9.60 13.05 -12.81
C ARG A 835 -9.49 13.73 -14.17
N VAL A 836 -10.65 14.13 -14.68
CA VAL A 836 -10.76 14.88 -15.93
C VAL A 836 -10.94 16.35 -15.58
N ASN A 837 -9.93 17.16 -15.85
CA ASN A 837 -9.90 18.55 -15.47
C ASN A 837 -10.36 19.46 -16.60
N THR A 838 -11.25 20.40 -16.28
CA THR A 838 -11.40 21.63 -17.04
C THR A 838 -10.60 22.70 -16.33
N PRO A 839 -9.59 23.28 -16.96
CA PRO A 839 -8.77 24.25 -16.27
C PRO A 839 -9.56 25.53 -16.02
N ALA A 840 -9.43 26.07 -14.80
CA ALA A 840 -10.22 27.20 -14.32
C ALA A 840 -9.40 28.49 -14.38
N PHE A 841 -9.70 29.32 -15.37
CA PHE A 841 -8.96 30.56 -15.61
C PHE A 841 -9.86 31.79 -15.47
N THR A 842 -9.23 32.90 -15.08
CA THR A 842 -9.86 34.21 -15.15
C THR A 842 -8.91 35.16 -15.84
N VAL A 843 -9.41 35.90 -16.80
CA VAL A 843 -8.67 36.92 -17.53
C VAL A 843 -9.41 38.23 -17.36
N ILE A 844 -8.69 39.36 -17.29
CA ILE A 844 -9.34 40.65 -17.16
C ILE A 844 -10.37 40.86 -18.27
N ASP A 845 -11.47 41.50 -17.91
CA ASP A 845 -12.43 41.97 -18.91
C ASP A 845 -11.78 43.01 -19.82
N ASN A 846 -12.39 43.22 -20.98
CA ASN A 846 -11.99 44.26 -21.93
C ASN A 846 -11.90 45.64 -21.23
N GLN A 847 -10.83 46.38 -21.52
CA GLN A 847 -10.56 47.69 -20.91
C GLN A 847 -10.43 48.76 -22.00
N ALA A 848 -10.67 50.01 -21.61
CA ALA A 848 -10.38 51.17 -22.44
C ALA A 848 -9.28 52.02 -21.77
N ILE A 849 -8.36 52.54 -22.57
CA ILE A 849 -7.28 53.45 -22.13
C ILE A 849 -7.26 54.70 -23.00
N CYS A 850 -6.67 55.78 -22.47
CA CYS A 850 -6.39 56.98 -23.26
C CYS A 850 -5.15 56.76 -24.14
N GLU A 851 -5.14 57.32 -25.35
CA GLU A 851 -3.97 57.32 -26.22
C GLU A 851 -2.70 57.79 -25.46
N GLY A 852 -1.60 57.05 -25.62
CA GLY A 852 -0.34 57.29 -24.93
C GLY A 852 -0.25 56.74 -23.50
N SER A 853 -1.33 56.16 -22.96
CA SER A 853 -1.31 55.47 -21.66
C SER A 853 -0.92 54.00 -21.80
N SER A 854 -0.60 53.36 -20.67
CA SER A 854 -0.38 51.92 -20.57
C SER A 854 -1.39 51.26 -19.63
N ILE A 855 -1.56 49.94 -19.78
CA ILE A 855 -2.36 49.11 -18.89
C ILE A 855 -1.68 47.78 -18.64
N GLU A 856 -1.85 47.25 -17.44
CA GLU A 856 -1.44 45.90 -17.06
C GLU A 856 -2.53 44.91 -17.47
N LEU A 857 -2.22 43.99 -18.39
CA LEU A 857 -3.07 42.83 -18.63
C LEU A 857 -2.99 41.91 -17.41
N ASN A 858 -4.02 41.13 -17.11
CA ASN A 858 -3.93 40.17 -16.00
C ASN A 858 -4.71 38.89 -16.32
N ALA A 859 -4.04 37.75 -16.16
CA ALA A 859 -4.64 36.42 -16.20
C ALA A 859 -4.30 35.68 -14.90
N ASN A 860 -5.22 34.85 -14.43
CA ASN A 860 -5.08 34.05 -13.22
C ASN A 860 -5.56 32.62 -13.48
N GLY A 861 -5.13 31.70 -12.61
CA GLY A 861 -5.52 30.28 -12.65
C GLY A 861 -4.47 29.37 -13.30
N GLY A 862 -3.36 29.91 -13.79
CA GLY A 862 -2.25 29.14 -14.37
C GLY A 862 -0.92 29.28 -13.63
N VAL A 863 0.00 28.35 -13.92
CA VAL A 863 1.42 28.44 -13.56
C VAL A 863 2.27 29.03 -14.69
N ASN A 864 1.85 28.83 -15.95
CA ASN A 864 2.47 29.45 -17.13
C ASN A 864 1.45 30.26 -17.92
N TYR A 865 1.93 31.36 -18.50
CA TYR A 865 1.13 32.29 -19.31
C TYR A 865 1.88 32.55 -20.61
N PHE A 866 1.16 32.64 -21.71
CA PHE A 866 1.73 33.05 -22.98
C PHE A 866 0.77 34.00 -23.68
N TRP A 867 1.09 35.29 -23.60
CA TRP A 867 0.37 36.36 -24.24
C TRP A 867 0.91 36.60 -25.65
N ILE A 868 0.01 36.78 -26.61
CA ILE A 868 0.35 37.20 -27.97
C ILE A 868 -0.70 38.18 -28.48
N SER A 869 -0.28 39.30 -29.07
CA SER A 869 -1.23 40.16 -29.79
C SER A 869 -1.70 39.46 -31.07
N ARG A 870 -2.90 39.77 -31.56
CA ARG A 870 -3.47 39.12 -32.74
C ARG A 870 -2.62 39.27 -34.01
N ASP A 871 -1.86 40.35 -34.12
CA ASP A 871 -0.90 40.63 -35.19
C ASP A 871 0.51 40.08 -34.90
N ALA A 872 0.70 39.42 -33.75
CA ALA A 872 1.93 38.81 -33.26
C ALA A 872 3.12 39.78 -33.07
N THR A 873 2.85 41.08 -32.92
CA THR A 873 3.87 42.10 -32.66
C THR A 873 4.27 42.19 -31.19
N PHE A 874 3.42 41.70 -30.28
CA PHE A 874 3.67 41.58 -28.85
C PHE A 874 3.65 40.12 -28.40
N GLN A 875 4.60 39.75 -27.55
CA GLN A 875 4.66 38.47 -26.85
C GLN A 875 5.13 38.67 -25.42
N SER A 876 4.53 37.96 -24.47
CA SER A 876 5.01 37.95 -23.08
C SER A 876 4.65 36.63 -22.38
N GLU A 877 5.52 36.18 -21.50
CA GLU A 877 5.30 35.02 -20.62
C GLU A 877 4.87 35.44 -19.21
N GLU A 878 4.76 36.74 -18.95
CA GLU A 878 4.37 37.26 -17.65
C GLU A 878 2.89 37.01 -17.38
N LYS A 879 2.55 36.75 -16.11
CA LYS A 879 1.16 36.68 -15.65
C LYS A 879 0.40 37.98 -15.94
N SER A 880 1.09 39.11 -15.77
CA SER A 880 0.50 40.43 -15.86
C SER A 880 1.39 41.42 -16.61
N PRO A 881 1.48 41.29 -17.95
CA PRO A 881 2.34 42.17 -18.73
C PRO A 881 1.72 43.56 -18.90
N GLU A 882 2.57 44.58 -18.87
CA GLU A 882 2.18 45.95 -19.21
C GLU A 882 2.21 46.16 -20.73
N VAL A 883 1.12 46.71 -21.29
CA VAL A 883 0.97 47.01 -22.72
C VAL A 883 0.54 48.46 -22.95
N SER A 884 1.07 49.07 -24.01
CA SER A 884 0.76 50.44 -24.44
C SER A 884 0.39 50.48 -25.94
N PRO A 885 -0.77 49.91 -26.33
CA PRO A 885 -1.14 49.85 -27.74
C PRO A 885 -1.42 51.24 -28.33
N GLU A 886 -0.95 51.50 -29.56
CA GLU A 886 -1.23 52.75 -30.30
C GLU A 886 -2.63 52.75 -30.94
N ALA A 887 -3.26 51.57 -31.08
CA ALA A 887 -4.62 51.41 -31.59
C ALA A 887 -5.31 50.23 -30.89
N THR A 888 -6.63 50.19 -30.93
CA THR A 888 -7.43 49.12 -30.31
C THR A 888 -6.93 47.73 -30.71
N THR A 889 -6.41 46.97 -29.74
CA THR A 889 -5.68 45.72 -29.95
C THR A 889 -6.31 44.57 -29.17
N VAL A 890 -6.25 43.36 -29.71
CA VAL A 890 -6.70 42.13 -29.05
C VAL A 890 -5.47 41.29 -28.70
N TYR A 891 -5.38 40.90 -27.43
CA TYR A 891 -4.35 40.03 -26.88
C TYR A 891 -4.97 38.68 -26.56
N ASN A 892 -4.35 37.60 -27.05
CA ASN A 892 -4.71 36.23 -26.71
C ASN A 892 -3.76 35.75 -25.62
N VAL A 893 -4.28 35.05 -24.62
CA VAL A 893 -3.47 34.37 -23.62
C VAL A 893 -3.70 32.87 -23.72
N THR A 894 -2.63 32.09 -23.76
CA THR A 894 -2.66 30.66 -23.43
C THR A 894 -2.22 30.52 -21.98
N ILE A 895 -3.06 29.89 -21.18
CA ILE A 895 -2.80 29.67 -19.76
C ILE A 895 -2.67 28.16 -19.54
N THR A 896 -1.58 27.76 -18.89
CA THR A 896 -1.33 26.37 -18.49
C THR A 896 -1.46 26.29 -16.98
N ASP A 897 -2.33 25.42 -16.48
CA ASP A 897 -2.45 25.15 -15.04
C ASP A 897 -1.31 24.26 -14.52
N ASP A 898 -1.31 24.05 -13.21
CA ASP A 898 -0.36 23.21 -12.47
C ASP A 898 -0.43 21.73 -12.88
N LEU A 899 -1.54 21.29 -13.48
CA LEU A 899 -1.76 19.94 -14.00
C LEU A 899 -1.39 19.79 -15.49
N GLY A 900 -0.87 20.85 -16.11
CA GLY A 900 -0.46 20.85 -17.52
C GLY A 900 -1.62 21.06 -18.52
N CYS A 901 -2.82 21.40 -18.05
CA CYS A 901 -3.96 21.68 -18.90
C CYS A 901 -3.93 23.10 -19.45
N ASN A 902 -4.08 23.20 -20.77
CA ASN A 902 -4.07 24.46 -21.48
C ASN A 902 -5.50 24.96 -21.74
N ALA A 903 -5.76 26.25 -21.52
CA ALA A 903 -6.85 26.94 -22.19
C ALA A 903 -6.41 28.29 -22.73
N THR A 904 -7.26 28.86 -23.58
CA THR A 904 -7.02 30.12 -24.24
C THR A 904 -8.18 31.09 -24.01
N ASP A 905 -7.84 32.36 -23.82
CA ASP A 905 -8.82 33.45 -23.71
C ASP A 905 -8.27 34.74 -24.36
N THR A 906 -9.10 35.78 -24.44
CA THR A 906 -8.77 37.03 -25.15
C THR A 906 -9.15 38.27 -24.38
N VAL A 907 -8.29 39.29 -24.41
CA VAL A 907 -8.55 40.64 -23.88
C VAL A 907 -8.48 41.64 -25.02
N ARG A 908 -9.51 42.48 -25.15
CA ARG A 908 -9.51 43.64 -26.04
C ARG A 908 -9.21 44.91 -25.25
N VAL A 909 -8.14 45.60 -25.63
CA VAL A 909 -7.78 46.92 -25.11
C VAL A 909 -8.18 47.96 -26.15
N GLU A 910 -9.17 48.80 -25.82
CA GLU A 910 -9.64 49.89 -26.65
C GLU A 910 -8.84 51.17 -26.36
N VAL A 911 -8.35 51.83 -27.43
CA VAL A 911 -7.57 53.07 -27.30
C VAL A 911 -8.47 54.24 -27.68
N VAL A 912 -8.82 55.06 -26.70
CA VAL A 912 -9.57 56.30 -26.88
C VAL A 912 -8.63 57.36 -27.45
N PRO A 913 -8.89 57.89 -28.66
CA PRO A 913 -8.03 58.88 -29.30
C PRO A 913 -7.93 60.16 -28.47
N SER A 914 -6.76 60.80 -28.51
CA SER A 914 -6.52 62.10 -27.88
C SER A 914 -7.40 63.22 -28.45
N VAL A 915 -7.67 64.22 -27.61
CA VAL A 915 -8.33 65.47 -28.01
C VAL A 915 -7.28 66.57 -27.97
N ASP A 916 -7.08 67.26 -29.10
CA ASP A 916 -6.19 68.42 -29.16
C ASP A 916 -6.91 69.65 -28.60
N VAL A 917 -6.54 70.02 -27.37
CA VAL A 917 -7.18 71.12 -26.63
C VAL A 917 -6.34 72.39 -26.81
N ASP A 918 -6.92 73.37 -27.47
CA ASP A 918 -6.29 74.66 -27.72
C ASP A 918 -7.25 75.84 -27.51
N PHE A 919 -6.70 76.98 -27.13
CA PHE A 919 -7.45 78.22 -27.02
C PHE A 919 -6.60 79.47 -27.29
N ASP A 920 -7.29 80.50 -27.77
CA ASP A 920 -6.78 81.85 -27.92
C ASP A 920 -7.41 82.79 -26.89
N TYR A 921 -6.68 83.86 -26.54
CA TYR A 921 -7.22 84.93 -25.71
C TYR A 921 -6.81 86.31 -26.22
N GLN A 922 -7.64 87.31 -25.90
CA GLN A 922 -7.38 88.71 -26.18
C GLN A 922 -7.71 89.56 -24.96
N LYS A 923 -6.74 90.32 -24.46
CA LYS A 923 -6.92 91.27 -23.36
C LYS A 923 -7.40 92.61 -23.93
N GLU A 924 -8.64 93.00 -23.62
CA GLU A 924 -9.16 94.32 -23.93
C GLU A 924 -8.90 95.26 -22.75
N THR A 925 -8.00 96.21 -22.92
CA THR A 925 -7.60 97.15 -21.86
C THR A 925 -8.14 98.56 -22.13
N ASP A 926 -8.71 99.17 -21.09
CA ASP A 926 -9.17 100.56 -21.08
C ASP A 926 -8.44 101.34 -19.96
N CYS A 927 -8.31 102.64 -20.17
CA CYS A 927 -7.48 103.52 -19.34
C CYS A 927 -8.10 103.91 -18.00
N PHE A 928 -9.36 103.55 -17.80
CA PHE A 928 -10.15 103.94 -16.65
C PHE A 928 -10.99 102.78 -16.10
N SER A 929 -10.83 101.57 -16.65
CA SER A 929 -11.51 100.37 -16.19
C SER A 929 -10.57 99.16 -16.23
N ARG A 930 -10.92 98.11 -15.49
CA ARG A 930 -10.15 96.87 -15.47
C ARG A 930 -10.22 96.19 -16.84
N SER A 931 -9.13 95.55 -17.25
CA SER A 931 -9.11 94.78 -18.50
C SER A 931 -10.18 93.68 -18.52
N VAL A 932 -10.82 93.54 -19.67
CA VAL A 932 -11.77 92.45 -19.97
C VAL A 932 -11.04 91.40 -20.79
N LEU A 933 -11.21 90.13 -20.44
CA LEU A 933 -10.55 89.03 -21.15
C LEU A 933 -11.51 88.38 -22.14
N GLY A 934 -11.20 88.46 -23.43
CA GLY A 934 -11.85 87.63 -24.45
C GLY A 934 -11.17 86.27 -24.53
N LEU A 935 -11.96 85.21 -24.40
CA LEU A 935 -11.51 83.82 -24.49
C LEU A 935 -12.22 83.13 -25.64
N LYS A 936 -11.46 82.38 -26.44
CA LYS A 936 -11.98 81.61 -27.57
C LYS A 936 -11.36 80.22 -27.61
N ASN A 937 -12.21 79.20 -27.63
CA ASN A 937 -11.80 77.82 -27.81
C ASN A 937 -11.45 77.59 -29.28
N THR A 938 -10.24 77.09 -29.56
CA THR A 938 -9.74 76.76 -30.90
C THR A 938 -9.49 75.25 -31.09
N SER A 939 -9.92 74.43 -30.13
CA SER A 939 -9.74 72.97 -30.12
C SER A 939 -10.42 72.28 -31.31
N GLU A 940 -9.78 71.25 -31.89
CA GLU A 940 -10.37 70.39 -32.92
C GLU A 940 -11.22 69.28 -32.28
N MET A 941 -12.46 69.62 -31.89
CA MET A 941 -13.38 68.70 -31.21
C MET A 941 -14.18 67.84 -32.21
N ASN A 942 -14.23 66.52 -31.99
CA ASN A 942 -15.04 65.58 -32.76
C ASN A 942 -16.40 65.32 -32.08
N GLU A 943 -17.29 64.58 -32.78
CA GLU A 943 -18.60 64.21 -32.25
C GLU A 943 -18.47 63.38 -30.96
N GLY A 944 -18.97 63.93 -29.84
CA GLY A 944 -18.92 63.30 -28.51
C GLY A 944 -17.89 63.89 -27.54
N ASP A 945 -16.98 64.73 -28.02
CA ASP A 945 -16.00 65.41 -27.18
C ASP A 945 -16.67 66.62 -26.46
N VAL A 946 -16.33 66.86 -25.19
CA VAL A 946 -16.85 68.00 -24.40
C VAL A 946 -15.70 68.83 -23.84
N TYR A 947 -15.91 70.13 -23.61
CA TYR A 947 -14.91 70.99 -22.99
C TYR A 947 -15.50 71.85 -21.88
N GLN A 948 -14.64 72.31 -20.97
CA GLN A 948 -14.97 73.25 -19.92
C GLN A 948 -13.78 74.16 -19.62
N TRP A 949 -14.06 75.45 -19.46
CA TRP A 949 -13.12 76.44 -18.99
C TRP A 949 -13.05 76.46 -17.46
N SER A 950 -11.86 76.61 -16.91
CA SER A 950 -11.60 77.00 -15.52
C SER A 950 -10.85 78.33 -15.54
N LEU A 951 -11.41 79.37 -14.93
CA LEU A 951 -10.93 80.74 -15.08
C LEU A 951 -9.94 81.18 -14.00
N GLY A 952 -9.50 80.26 -13.13
CA GLY A 952 -8.51 80.54 -12.09
C GLY A 952 -9.02 81.31 -10.86
N ASP A 953 -10.26 81.82 -10.90
CA ASP A 953 -10.93 82.52 -9.79
C ASP A 953 -12.06 81.69 -9.13
N GLY A 954 -12.17 80.41 -9.52
CA GLY A 954 -13.21 79.48 -9.10
C GLY A 954 -14.44 79.44 -10.01
N ASN A 955 -14.52 80.31 -11.04
CA ASN A 955 -15.57 80.25 -12.04
C ASN A 955 -15.19 79.36 -13.24
N THR A 956 -16.22 78.87 -13.93
CA THR A 956 -16.11 78.00 -15.11
C THR A 956 -17.03 78.46 -16.23
N SER A 957 -16.73 78.09 -17.47
CA SER A 957 -17.58 78.35 -18.65
C SER A 957 -17.59 77.15 -19.60
N ASP A 958 -18.63 77.00 -20.40
CA ASP A 958 -18.77 76.00 -21.48
C ASP A 958 -19.00 76.66 -22.85
N LEU A 959 -18.89 77.99 -22.92
CA LEU A 959 -19.07 78.75 -24.14
C LEU A 959 -17.82 78.66 -25.03
N GLU A 960 -18.04 78.61 -26.34
CA GLU A 960 -16.99 78.57 -27.37
C GLU A 960 -16.17 79.87 -27.38
N GLU A 961 -16.85 81.01 -27.25
CA GLU A 961 -16.23 82.34 -27.22
C GLU A 961 -17.02 83.25 -26.26
N PHE A 962 -16.33 83.95 -25.36
CA PHE A 962 -16.96 84.86 -24.41
C PHE A 962 -15.98 85.91 -23.86
N LEU A 963 -16.55 86.99 -23.33
CA LEU A 963 -15.82 88.00 -22.57
C LEU A 963 -15.98 87.72 -21.07
N TYR A 964 -14.88 87.86 -20.32
CA TYR A 964 -14.85 87.62 -18.88
C TYR A 964 -14.27 88.80 -18.11
N ASN A 965 -14.92 89.15 -17.00
CA ASN A 965 -14.59 90.31 -16.17
C ASN A 965 -14.21 89.86 -14.75
N TYR A 966 -12.91 89.89 -14.44
CA TYR A 966 -12.43 89.59 -13.10
C TYR A 966 -12.80 90.69 -12.10
N GLN A 967 -13.10 90.30 -10.86
CA GLN A 967 -13.52 91.22 -9.80
C GLN A 967 -12.34 91.86 -9.06
N GLU A 968 -11.19 91.21 -9.06
CA GLU A 968 -9.95 91.66 -8.43
C GLU A 968 -8.80 91.65 -9.44
N ASP A 969 -7.78 92.47 -9.20
CA ASP A 969 -6.56 92.48 -10.00
C ASP A 969 -5.67 91.30 -9.55
N GLY A 970 -5.04 90.59 -10.50
CA GLY A 970 -4.23 89.42 -10.21
C GLY A 970 -3.84 88.62 -11.45
N THR A 971 -2.97 87.63 -11.25
CA THR A 971 -2.61 86.63 -12.26
C THR A 971 -3.54 85.43 -12.13
N TYR A 972 -4.28 85.11 -13.19
CA TYR A 972 -5.23 84.01 -13.22
C TYR A 972 -4.73 82.89 -14.13
N GLU A 973 -4.75 81.64 -13.64
CA GLU A 973 -4.47 80.46 -14.45
C GLU A 973 -5.75 80.03 -15.18
N VAL A 974 -5.85 80.42 -16.46
CA VAL A 974 -6.98 80.05 -17.31
C VAL A 974 -6.69 78.69 -17.94
N LYS A 975 -7.57 77.72 -17.70
CA LYS A 975 -7.48 76.37 -18.28
C LYS A 975 -8.66 76.10 -19.19
N LEU A 976 -8.39 75.50 -20.34
CA LEU A 976 -9.38 74.80 -21.14
C LEU A 976 -9.19 73.29 -20.93
N ILE A 977 -10.24 72.61 -20.48
CA ILE A 977 -10.23 71.18 -20.17
C ILE A 977 -11.13 70.47 -21.17
N GLY A 978 -10.55 69.67 -22.07
CA GLY A 978 -11.26 68.78 -22.98
C GLY A 978 -11.46 67.39 -22.37
N ARG A 979 -12.57 66.74 -22.68
CA ARG A 979 -12.87 65.38 -22.26
C ARG A 979 -13.44 64.57 -23.41
N LYS A 980 -12.96 63.33 -23.53
CA LYS A 980 -13.51 62.30 -24.41
C LYS A 980 -13.68 61.02 -23.61
N GLU A 981 -14.92 60.59 -23.47
CA GLU A 981 -15.31 59.53 -22.54
C GLU A 981 -14.77 59.81 -21.12
N PHE A 982 -13.82 59.00 -20.63
CA PHE A 982 -13.17 59.18 -19.33
C PHE A 982 -11.80 59.87 -19.42
N CYS A 983 -11.28 60.11 -20.63
CA CYS A 983 -10.00 60.77 -20.86
C CYS A 983 -10.13 62.30 -20.73
N VAL A 984 -9.19 62.92 -20.02
CA VAL A 984 -9.17 64.37 -19.74
C VAL A 984 -7.85 64.96 -20.25
N TYR A 985 -7.94 66.02 -21.02
CA TYR A 985 -6.83 66.76 -21.59
C TYR A 985 -6.97 68.23 -21.20
N GLU A 986 -5.87 68.93 -20.88
CA GLU A 986 -5.93 70.34 -20.49
C GLU A 986 -4.80 71.17 -21.11
N LYS A 987 -5.13 72.44 -21.43
CA LYS A 987 -4.18 73.50 -21.74
C LYS A 987 -4.39 74.65 -20.76
N SER A 988 -3.31 75.23 -20.26
CA SER A 988 -3.34 76.32 -19.28
C SER A 988 -2.43 77.48 -19.67
N GLU A 989 -2.89 78.71 -19.49
CA GLU A 989 -2.09 79.93 -19.63
C GLU A 989 -2.26 80.81 -18.38
N LEU A 990 -1.18 81.48 -17.96
CA LEU A 990 -1.21 82.47 -16.87
C LEU A 990 -1.46 83.86 -17.48
N ILE A 991 -2.55 84.50 -17.08
CA ILE A 991 -2.99 85.78 -17.65
C ILE A 991 -3.11 86.84 -16.54
N ASP A 992 -2.37 87.95 -16.71
CA ASP A 992 -2.37 89.08 -15.78
C ASP A 992 -3.51 90.07 -16.08
N ILE A 993 -4.36 90.30 -15.08
CA ILE A 993 -5.47 91.25 -15.14
C ILE A 993 -5.23 92.37 -14.13
N SER A 994 -5.11 93.59 -14.64
CA SER A 994 -4.74 94.79 -13.88
C SER A 994 -5.71 95.94 -14.21
N THR A 995 -5.90 96.85 -13.26
CA THR A 995 -6.61 98.11 -13.50
C THR A 995 -5.61 99.24 -13.70
N ILE A 996 -5.65 99.88 -14.87
CA ILE A 996 -4.91 101.13 -15.08
C ILE A 996 -5.62 102.27 -14.33
N LYS A 997 -4.88 103.02 -13.53
CA LYS A 997 -5.36 104.23 -12.84
C LYS A 997 -4.55 105.43 -13.29
N VAL A 998 -5.21 106.32 -14.03
CA VAL A 998 -4.67 107.63 -14.37
C VAL A 998 -5.51 108.71 -13.67
N PRO A 999 -4.97 109.44 -12.69
CA PRO A 999 -5.69 110.52 -12.04
C PRO A 999 -5.96 111.66 -13.04
N ASN A 1000 -6.91 112.53 -12.74
CA ASN A 1000 -7.22 113.70 -13.55
C ASN A 1000 -6.97 115.02 -12.80
N VAL A 1001 -6.44 114.96 -11.59
CA VAL A 1001 -6.05 116.10 -10.74
C VAL A 1001 -4.89 115.67 -9.86
N PHE A 1002 -3.93 116.57 -9.63
CA PHE A 1002 -2.89 116.41 -8.62
C PHE A 1002 -2.48 117.79 -8.05
N THR A 1003 -1.99 117.83 -6.81
CA THR A 1003 -1.75 119.05 -6.02
C THR A 1003 -0.37 118.98 -5.36
N PRO A 1004 0.67 119.64 -5.91
CA PRO A 1004 2.02 119.63 -5.35
C PRO A 1004 2.11 120.60 -4.17
N ASN A 1005 1.66 120.16 -2.99
CA ASN A 1005 1.61 120.95 -1.75
C ASN A 1005 2.51 120.40 -0.63
N ASP A 1006 3.31 119.37 -0.92
CA ASP A 1006 4.20 118.64 0.00
C ASP A 1006 3.45 117.99 1.18
N ASP A 1007 2.16 117.64 1.03
CA ASP A 1007 1.42 116.92 2.07
C ASP A 1007 1.60 115.39 2.03
N GLY A 1008 2.26 114.88 0.99
CA GLY A 1008 2.52 113.47 0.76
C GLY A 1008 1.44 112.75 -0.02
N ASP A 1009 0.32 113.41 -0.34
CA ASP A 1009 -0.80 112.86 -1.10
C ASP A 1009 -0.89 113.58 -2.46
N ASN A 1010 -0.78 112.83 -3.58
CA ASN A 1010 -0.92 113.36 -4.95
C ASN A 1010 -0.02 114.57 -5.30
N ASP A 1011 1.16 114.65 -4.70
CA ASP A 1011 2.14 115.72 -4.99
C ASP A 1011 2.70 115.65 -6.43
N VAL A 1012 2.64 114.48 -7.04
CA VAL A 1012 3.08 114.19 -8.40
C VAL A 1012 1.94 113.57 -9.20
N PHE A 1013 2.03 113.66 -10.52
CA PHE A 1013 1.09 113.01 -11.42
C PHE A 1013 1.37 111.50 -11.49
N GLU A 1014 0.84 110.72 -10.56
CA GLU A 1014 1.10 109.29 -10.44
C GLU A 1014 0.22 108.45 -11.40
N ILE A 1015 0.82 107.55 -12.20
CA ILE A 1015 0.10 106.63 -13.09
C ILE A 1015 0.37 105.19 -12.67
N VAL A 1016 -0.68 104.47 -12.28
CA VAL A 1016 -0.58 103.06 -11.91
C VAL A 1016 -1.05 102.18 -13.07
N SER A 1017 -0.13 101.51 -13.75
CA SER A 1017 -0.41 100.61 -14.90
C SER A 1017 0.11 99.19 -14.71
N GLY A 1018 1.02 98.96 -13.76
CA GLY A 1018 1.69 97.66 -13.56
C GLY A 1018 2.80 97.35 -14.57
N THR A 1019 2.84 98.03 -15.72
CA THR A 1019 3.92 97.98 -16.72
C THR A 1019 4.48 99.38 -17.02
N GLN A 1020 5.58 99.45 -17.75
CA GLN A 1020 6.24 100.72 -18.09
C GLN A 1020 5.28 101.71 -18.79
N VAL A 1021 5.36 102.98 -18.41
CA VAL A 1021 4.56 104.08 -18.99
C VAL A 1021 5.47 105.12 -19.61
N ASP A 1022 5.22 105.54 -20.84
CA ASP A 1022 5.84 106.75 -21.40
C ASP A 1022 4.85 107.91 -21.31
N LEU A 1023 5.23 109.00 -20.64
CA LEU A 1023 4.34 110.14 -20.41
C LEU A 1023 4.74 111.35 -21.25
N LYS A 1024 3.75 111.94 -21.92
CA LYS A 1024 3.84 113.25 -22.58
C LYS A 1024 2.74 114.15 -22.06
N VAL A 1025 3.08 115.39 -21.70
CA VAL A 1025 2.13 116.38 -21.21
C VAL A 1025 2.21 117.67 -21.99
N TYR A 1026 1.06 118.19 -22.36
CA TYR A 1026 0.88 119.37 -23.20
C TYR A 1026 0.05 120.42 -22.46
N ASN A 1027 0.40 121.70 -22.61
CA ASN A 1027 -0.44 122.78 -22.10
C ASN A 1027 -1.67 123.02 -23.00
N ARG A 1028 -2.56 123.92 -22.58
CA ARG A 1028 -3.79 124.28 -23.31
C ARG A 1028 -3.63 124.73 -24.77
N TRP A 1029 -2.40 125.07 -25.20
CA TRP A 1029 -2.09 125.50 -26.57
C TRP A 1029 -1.49 124.37 -27.42
N GLY A 1030 -1.42 123.14 -26.89
CA GLY A 1030 -0.81 121.99 -27.57
C GLY A 1030 0.72 121.99 -27.54
N ARG A 1031 1.35 122.84 -26.73
CA ARG A 1031 2.81 122.82 -26.55
C ARG A 1031 3.18 121.81 -25.47
N LEU A 1032 4.09 120.88 -25.81
CA LEU A 1032 4.69 119.94 -24.88
C LEU A 1032 5.40 120.70 -23.75
N VAL A 1033 5.07 120.36 -22.52
CA VAL A 1033 5.65 120.95 -21.30
C VAL A 1033 6.43 119.93 -20.47
N TYR A 1034 6.09 118.65 -20.58
CA TYR A 1034 6.80 117.57 -19.91
C TYR A 1034 6.79 116.31 -20.79
N GLU A 1035 7.90 115.58 -20.81
CA GLU A 1035 8.03 114.30 -21.50
C GLU A 1035 9.02 113.44 -20.74
N ASN A 1036 8.67 112.18 -20.53
CA ASN A 1036 9.53 111.20 -19.89
C ASN A 1036 9.24 109.81 -20.47
N GLU A 1037 10.26 109.18 -21.04
CA GLU A 1037 10.23 107.77 -21.41
C GLU A 1037 10.53 106.95 -20.14
N ASP A 1038 9.74 105.92 -19.85
CA ASP A 1038 9.75 105.24 -18.55
C ASP A 1038 9.45 106.19 -17.37
N TYR A 1039 8.27 106.79 -17.41
CA TYR A 1039 7.76 107.71 -16.43
C TYR A 1039 7.60 107.07 -15.05
N GLN A 1040 8.50 107.41 -14.14
CA GLN A 1040 8.54 106.94 -12.75
C GLN A 1040 7.79 107.87 -11.79
N ASP A 1041 6.60 108.35 -12.17
CA ASP A 1041 5.74 109.21 -11.34
C ASP A 1041 6.44 110.49 -10.83
N THR A 1042 7.26 111.11 -11.67
CA THR A 1042 8.15 112.23 -11.23
C THR A 1042 7.64 113.63 -11.58
N TRP A 1043 6.52 113.77 -12.28
CA TRP A 1043 6.06 115.10 -12.71
C TRP A 1043 5.25 115.78 -11.60
N ASP A 1044 5.87 116.78 -10.96
CA ASP A 1044 5.30 117.61 -9.90
C ASP A 1044 4.68 118.92 -10.42
N GLY A 1045 4.73 119.18 -11.72
CA GLY A 1045 4.23 120.43 -12.32
C GLY A 1045 4.88 121.71 -11.77
N ALA A 1046 6.04 121.65 -11.09
CA ALA A 1046 6.62 122.80 -10.39
C ALA A 1046 6.90 123.98 -11.32
N THR A 1047 7.31 123.72 -12.57
CA THR A 1047 7.63 124.74 -13.58
C THR A 1047 6.41 125.29 -14.33
N GLU A 1048 5.23 124.68 -14.13
CA GLU A 1048 4.00 124.98 -14.87
C GLU A 1048 3.01 125.82 -14.03
N PRO A 1049 2.26 126.78 -14.62
CA PRO A 1049 1.19 127.46 -13.90
C PRO A 1049 0.02 126.51 -13.60
N ALA A 1050 -0.72 126.75 -12.51
CA ALA A 1050 -1.94 125.99 -12.22
C ALA A 1050 -2.93 126.06 -13.40
N GLY A 1051 -3.55 124.93 -13.73
CA GLY A 1051 -4.48 124.82 -14.84
C GLY A 1051 -4.54 123.42 -15.46
N LEU A 1052 -5.26 123.33 -16.58
CA LEU A 1052 -5.53 122.07 -17.27
C LEU A 1052 -4.44 121.74 -18.30
N TYR A 1053 -3.95 120.51 -18.25
CA TYR A 1053 -2.94 119.93 -19.13
C TYR A 1053 -3.51 118.68 -19.81
N TYR A 1054 -3.14 118.45 -21.06
CA TYR A 1054 -3.48 117.24 -21.78
C TYR A 1054 -2.33 116.26 -21.66
N PHE A 1055 -2.60 115.00 -21.30
CA PHE A 1055 -1.59 113.97 -21.22
C PHE A 1055 -1.82 112.86 -22.25
N GLU A 1056 -0.72 112.27 -22.70
CA GLU A 1056 -0.69 110.98 -23.38
C GLU A 1056 0.27 110.07 -22.60
N ALA A 1057 -0.26 109.00 -22.03
CA ALA A 1057 0.46 107.96 -21.29
C ALA A 1057 0.41 106.67 -22.13
N ILE A 1058 1.54 106.28 -22.71
CA ILE A 1058 1.66 105.08 -23.53
C ILE A 1058 2.09 103.94 -22.60
N ILE A 1059 1.22 102.96 -22.39
CA ILE A 1059 1.48 101.83 -21.49
C ILE A 1059 1.96 100.65 -22.33
N THR A 1060 3.17 100.18 -22.05
CA THR A 1060 3.82 99.11 -22.82
C THR A 1060 2.97 97.84 -22.80
N ASP A 1061 2.82 97.22 -23.97
CA ASP A 1061 2.06 95.99 -24.23
C ASP A 1061 0.54 96.02 -23.89
N GLU A 1062 -0.01 97.20 -23.57
CA GLU A 1062 -1.44 97.36 -23.27
C GLU A 1062 -2.12 98.39 -24.19
N THR A 1063 -2.14 99.66 -23.81
CA THR A 1063 -2.93 100.70 -24.49
C THR A 1063 -2.31 102.09 -24.31
N THR A 1064 -2.81 103.10 -25.04
CA THR A 1064 -2.40 104.50 -24.86
C THR A 1064 -3.51 105.31 -24.22
N CYS A 1065 -3.28 105.77 -22.99
CA CYS A 1065 -4.20 106.56 -22.22
C CYS A 1065 -4.04 108.04 -22.50
N LYS A 1066 -5.16 108.69 -22.83
CA LYS A 1066 -5.19 110.10 -23.21
C LYS A 1066 -6.26 110.81 -22.41
N GLY A 1067 -5.94 111.98 -21.88
CA GLY A 1067 -6.89 112.69 -21.03
C GLY A 1067 -6.42 114.07 -20.62
N TRP A 1068 -7.17 114.66 -19.70
CA TRP A 1068 -6.83 115.94 -19.11
C TRP A 1068 -6.49 115.76 -17.63
N VAL A 1069 -5.41 116.39 -17.19
CA VAL A 1069 -5.00 116.47 -15.80
C VAL A 1069 -5.00 117.93 -15.34
N HIS A 1070 -5.61 118.20 -14.20
CA HIS A 1070 -5.63 119.52 -13.58
C HIS A 1070 -4.50 119.62 -12.56
N LEU A 1071 -3.54 120.51 -12.81
CA LEU A 1071 -2.52 120.89 -11.84
C LEU A 1071 -3.08 122.01 -10.95
N LEU A 1072 -3.29 121.71 -9.66
CA LEU A 1072 -3.71 122.67 -8.64
C LEU A 1072 -2.50 123.17 -7.84
N LYS A 1073 -2.42 124.46 -7.51
CA LYS A 1073 -1.35 125.06 -6.69
C LYS A 1073 -1.92 125.99 -5.63
#